data_AF-A0A547MWI8-F1
#
_entry.id   AF-A0A547MWI8-F1
#
_cell.length_a   1.000
_cell.length_b   1.000
_cell.length_c   1.000
_cell.angle_alpha   90.00
_cell.angle_beta   90.00
_cell.angle_gamma   90.00
#
_symmetry.space_group_name_H-M   'P 1'
#
loop_
_entity.id
_entity.type
_entity.pdbx_description
1 polymer ?
#
loop_
_entity_poly.entity_id
_entity_poly.type
_entity_poly.pdbx_seq_one_letter_code
_entity_poly.pdbx_strand_id
1 'polypeptide(L)'
;MTDTVVDLTGATTSETLTDGTVFTAEPQGDAGTGNYDTFLVLGAKGTESGFNTDGNPLPLDDKQPAHTNALLLSDMQVVTLDGHDYYVFKLDANEPNSDTGVISLTSLRIYSADDPEITDLSVLQTQQLLYNVDGNATDGDVTVKVNAGNNAPAGSGQGDLFVYVPTSFFTGANGDYVYLYSAFGNTSDANANGGFEEWGVITSTGVDNAPAIAVDKTVDPAEIDEGEATTVTYTYKVTNTSADGATDPLTLTSLIDDNATPANPADDINLLNGFVANSSHGTHYVSGDTDNDYLVDSTETWVFTADVNIDAHNAGSIVNTVVVHGHDDDSTDDVTDSDDATVTVKDVAPSIAVDKTADPTSIDEGASGDVTYTYKVTNTSPAGALDPLTLTSLVDDNATPGDATDDIDLLDGFVAGSDHGSHYVSGDADDDYLVDSDETWTFTATVGIDAHNAGSIVNTVVVHGHDDDSTDDVTDSDDATVTVKDVAPSIAIDKTVDGDHDGIFHSSETTQSGPQNVTYHYAITNTSPAGALDPLTLTSLVDDNGTANAGDDINLLSGFVANSSHGTHYVSGDTDNDYLVDSNETWTFEATTAINLLPGGASKTNLVTVAAHDDDSLNSVTAQDTATVTSFDGPGVRTPGFWTNLGKSFWDGVDGVGKTGPNFADHELRYVVDANNDKTLDPGKPGLLIGDYDKDGITDPDEDTFFISYADALKVIDASAKDQQDTRFVLARDAVATWLNYLAGNPIGDATDPNSPHKYLDQAIDWLQVTNGGTSSSQFEDWGGGSAVKANTAAWSTGLDAESATAGSELAGNLIHQELDFYNNTGMTFEGAILHIYANDGG
;
A
#
# COMPACT_ATOMS: atom_id res chain seq x y z
N MET A 1 -34.22 45.34 110.97
CA MET A 1 -34.14 44.27 109.95
C MET A 1 -33.14 43.28 110.50
N THR A 2 -33.34 41.99 110.26
CA THR A 2 -32.50 40.96 110.87
C THR A 2 -31.31 40.73 109.96
N ASP A 3 -30.13 41.14 110.41
CA ASP A 3 -28.86 40.80 109.76
C ASP A 3 -28.74 39.27 109.67
N THR A 4 -28.25 38.78 108.54
CA THR A 4 -28.15 37.33 108.25
C THR A 4 -26.74 36.85 108.55
N VAL A 5 -26.62 35.79 109.33
CA VAL A 5 -25.34 35.12 109.59
C VAL A 5 -25.38 33.75 108.94
N VAL A 6 -24.60 33.58 107.88
CA VAL A 6 -24.38 32.29 107.23
C VAL A 6 -23.25 31.59 107.98
N ASP A 7 -23.60 30.63 108.85
CA ASP A 7 -22.64 29.96 109.74
C ASP A 7 -22.29 28.55 109.22
N LEU A 8 -21.21 28.47 108.46
CA LEU A 8 -20.66 27.23 107.88
C LEU A 8 -19.59 26.59 108.78
N THR A 9 -19.48 27.01 110.04
CA THR A 9 -18.43 26.51 110.97
C THR A 9 -18.78 25.17 111.64
N GLY A 10 -20.03 24.73 111.51
CA GLY A 10 -20.63 23.61 112.24
C GLY A 10 -21.22 22.51 111.34
N ALA A 11 -22.46 22.09 111.62
CA ALA A 11 -23.12 21.01 110.88
C ALA A 11 -23.79 21.46 109.57
N THR A 12 -23.97 22.77 109.39
CA THR A 12 -24.48 23.36 108.15
C THR A 12 -23.32 23.51 107.18
N THR A 13 -23.38 22.84 106.04
CA THR A 13 -22.29 22.86 105.05
C THR A 13 -22.61 23.71 103.82
N SER A 14 -23.88 24.10 103.64
CA SER A 14 -24.32 25.01 102.59
C SER A 14 -25.52 25.81 103.04
N GLU A 15 -25.60 27.06 102.59
CA GLU A 15 -26.75 27.95 102.79
C GLU A 15 -27.03 28.77 101.53
N THR A 16 -28.30 29.01 101.23
CA THR A 16 -28.75 29.76 100.06
C THR A 16 -29.49 31.02 100.49
N LEU A 17 -29.03 32.17 100.02
CA LEU A 17 -29.68 33.46 100.26
C LEU A 17 -30.96 33.60 99.43
N THR A 18 -31.80 34.58 99.77
CA THR A 18 -33.09 34.75 99.08
C THR A 18 -32.95 35.24 97.63
N ASP A 19 -31.76 35.70 97.24
CA ASP A 19 -31.41 36.09 95.88
C ASP A 19 -30.87 34.94 95.00
N GLY A 20 -30.79 33.73 95.57
CA GLY A 20 -30.31 32.53 94.88
C GLY A 20 -28.80 32.30 94.99
N THR A 21 -28.05 33.20 95.63
CA THR A 21 -26.60 32.98 95.87
C THR A 21 -26.41 31.87 96.89
N VAL A 22 -25.53 30.92 96.57
CA VAL A 22 -25.24 29.76 97.43
C VAL A 22 -23.81 29.85 97.96
N PHE A 23 -23.67 29.74 99.27
CA PHE A 23 -22.38 29.55 99.94
C PHE A 23 -22.26 28.09 100.36
N THR A 24 -21.12 27.45 100.09
CA THR A 24 -20.87 26.06 100.50
C THR A 24 -19.42 25.85 100.91
N ALA A 25 -19.22 25.05 101.97
CA ALA A 25 -17.92 24.68 102.51
C ALA A 25 -17.59 23.18 102.29
N GLU A 26 -18.32 22.49 101.40
CA GLU A 26 -17.99 21.11 101.02
C GLU A 26 -16.96 21.08 99.87
N PRO A 27 -15.90 20.23 99.97
CA PRO A 27 -14.97 20.04 98.87
C PRO A 27 -15.68 19.39 97.69
N GLN A 28 -15.81 20.14 96.59
CA GLN A 28 -16.12 19.57 95.29
C GLN A 28 -14.89 18.81 94.81
N GLY A 29 -14.99 17.48 94.77
CA GLY A 29 -13.88 16.61 94.39
C GLY A 29 -13.31 16.95 93.01
N ASP A 30 -11.99 16.86 92.91
CA ASP A 30 -11.19 17.08 91.70
C ASP A 30 -11.80 16.43 90.46
N ALA A 31 -12.41 17.25 89.61
CA ALA A 31 -12.64 16.93 88.22
C ALA A 31 -11.62 17.70 87.38
N GLY A 32 -10.51 17.03 87.05
CA GLY A 32 -9.70 17.34 85.86
C GLY A 32 -8.80 18.59 85.91
N THR A 33 -7.56 18.39 86.35
CA THR A 33 -6.28 18.96 85.83
C THR A 33 -6.09 20.47 85.55
N GLY A 34 -7.01 21.38 85.88
CA GLY A 34 -6.80 22.82 85.74
C GLY A 34 -6.33 23.48 87.04
N ASN A 35 -5.26 24.28 86.98
CA ASN A 35 -4.72 25.08 88.09
C ASN A 35 -5.82 25.71 88.96
N TYR A 36 -5.58 25.80 90.28
CA TYR A 36 -6.27 26.74 91.15
C TYR A 36 -5.95 28.13 90.59
N ASP A 37 -6.79 28.64 89.68
CA ASP A 37 -6.49 29.85 88.91
C ASP A 37 -6.74 31.07 89.81
N THR A 38 -5.77 31.31 90.71
CA THR A 38 -5.82 32.39 91.69
C THR A 38 -5.76 33.71 90.97
N PHE A 39 -6.81 34.52 91.15
CA PHE A 39 -6.90 35.84 90.54
C PHE A 39 -6.89 36.98 91.58
N LEU A 40 -6.95 36.66 92.89
CA LEU A 40 -6.77 37.62 93.98
C LEU A 40 -6.13 36.96 95.20
N VAL A 41 -5.09 37.59 95.76
CA VAL A 41 -4.47 37.19 97.03
C VAL A 41 -4.52 38.34 98.04
N LEU A 42 -5.08 38.09 99.22
CA LEU A 42 -5.14 39.03 100.35
C LEU A 42 -4.13 38.65 101.45
N GLY A 43 -3.58 39.63 102.17
CA GLY A 43 -2.60 39.38 103.22
C GLY A 43 -3.07 39.59 104.67
N ALA A 44 -2.76 38.62 105.53
CA ALA A 44 -3.03 38.56 106.97
C ALA A 44 -2.82 39.86 107.78
N LYS A 45 -3.91 40.56 108.12
CA LYS A 45 -3.87 41.76 109.00
C LYS A 45 -4.92 41.81 110.12
N GLY A 46 -5.70 40.76 110.32
CA GLY A 46 -6.77 40.68 111.32
C GLY A 46 -8.09 41.24 110.84
N THR A 47 -8.06 42.35 110.10
CA THR A 47 -9.14 42.85 109.24
C THR A 47 -8.51 43.23 107.91
N GLU A 48 -9.04 42.71 106.81
CA GLU A 48 -8.42 42.85 105.48
C GLU A 48 -9.47 43.03 104.39
N SER A 49 -9.09 43.68 103.30
CA SER A 49 -9.94 43.88 102.14
C SER A 49 -9.14 44.05 100.87
N GLY A 50 -9.73 43.69 99.74
CA GLY A 50 -9.01 43.67 98.47
C GLY A 50 -9.86 43.34 97.26
N PHE A 51 -9.28 43.52 96.08
CA PHE A 51 -9.92 43.17 94.81
C PHE A 51 -8.90 42.88 93.71
N ASN A 52 -9.26 42.04 92.75
CA ASN A 52 -8.37 41.61 91.67
C ASN A 52 -8.06 42.72 90.67
N THR A 53 -6.83 42.80 90.15
CA THR A 53 -6.43 43.76 89.10
C THR A 53 -5.06 43.39 88.50
N ASP A 54 -4.81 43.78 87.25
CA ASP A 54 -3.47 43.79 86.64
C ASP A 54 -2.64 45.05 86.98
N GLY A 55 -3.27 46.02 87.64
CA GLY A 55 -2.68 47.32 87.92
C GLY A 55 -1.63 47.28 89.05
N ASN A 56 -0.63 48.17 88.94
CA ASN A 56 0.48 48.26 89.89
C ASN A 56 0.67 49.72 90.35
N PRO A 57 0.75 50.02 91.67
CA PRO A 57 0.78 49.12 92.82
C PRO A 57 -0.56 48.46 93.16
N LEU A 58 -0.49 47.25 93.71
CA LEU A 58 -1.67 46.51 94.18
C LEU A 58 -2.45 47.32 95.23
N PRO A 59 -3.81 47.35 95.15
CA PRO A 59 -4.66 48.07 96.09
C PRO A 59 -4.68 47.50 97.52
N LEU A 60 -5.22 48.29 98.46
CA LEU A 60 -5.65 47.85 99.79
C LEU A 60 -4.66 46.88 100.52
N ASP A 61 -5.11 45.66 100.81
CA ASP A 61 -4.33 44.61 101.47
C ASP A 61 -3.82 43.53 100.50
N ASP A 62 -3.99 43.74 99.20
CA ASP A 62 -3.64 42.80 98.13
C ASP A 62 -2.14 42.48 98.12
N LYS A 63 -1.84 41.24 97.72
CA LYS A 63 -0.49 40.65 97.72
C LYS A 63 -0.25 39.84 96.46
N GLN A 64 1.01 39.41 96.34
CA GLN A 64 1.49 38.53 95.29
C GLN A 64 1.05 38.96 93.87
N PRO A 65 1.72 39.96 93.25
CA PRO A 65 1.35 40.47 91.93
C PRO A 65 1.30 39.43 90.81
N ALA A 66 1.92 38.26 90.99
CA ALA A 66 1.85 37.16 90.03
C ALA A 66 0.53 36.35 90.11
N HIS A 67 -0.24 36.53 91.19
CA HIS A 67 -1.45 35.78 91.54
C HIS A 67 -2.65 36.69 91.83
N THR A 68 -2.49 38.00 91.59
CA THR A 68 -3.58 38.97 91.61
C THR A 68 -3.63 39.58 90.22
N ASN A 69 -4.65 39.26 89.43
CA ASN A 69 -4.77 39.62 88.01
C ASN A 69 -6.23 39.93 87.65
N ALA A 70 -6.46 40.72 86.61
CA ALA A 70 -7.81 40.94 86.09
C ALA A 70 -8.40 39.62 85.54
N LEU A 71 -9.71 39.42 85.75
CA LEU A 71 -10.41 38.21 85.32
C LEU A 71 -11.35 38.52 84.15
N LEU A 72 -11.19 37.85 83.01
CA LEU A 72 -12.10 38.01 81.87
C LEU A 72 -13.39 37.22 82.08
N LEU A 73 -14.54 37.85 81.78
CA LEU A 73 -15.84 37.18 81.84
C LEU A 73 -15.94 36.01 80.85
N SER A 74 -15.27 36.11 79.69
CA SER A 74 -15.22 35.05 78.65
C SER A 74 -14.53 33.78 79.12
N ASP A 75 -13.60 33.91 80.05
CA ASP A 75 -12.74 32.82 80.47
C ASP A 75 -13.40 32.00 81.59
N MET A 76 -14.46 32.54 82.22
CA MET A 76 -15.20 31.91 83.29
C MET A 76 -16.17 30.84 82.77
N GLN A 77 -16.08 29.63 83.31
CA GLN A 77 -16.99 28.53 83.02
C GLN A 77 -18.33 28.72 83.74
N VAL A 78 -19.44 28.53 83.01
CA VAL A 78 -20.78 28.40 83.60
C VAL A 78 -20.95 27.01 84.22
N VAL A 79 -21.34 26.97 85.49
CA VAL A 79 -21.62 25.72 86.23
C VAL A 79 -23.11 25.63 86.53
N THR A 80 -23.75 24.55 86.09
CA THR A 80 -25.16 24.30 86.39
C THR A 80 -25.30 23.48 87.67
N LEU A 81 -26.01 24.01 88.67
CA LEU A 81 -26.36 23.33 89.92
C LEU A 81 -27.88 23.40 90.14
N ASP A 82 -28.53 22.25 90.36
CA ASP A 82 -29.99 22.14 90.54
C ASP A 82 -30.84 22.84 89.47
N GLY A 83 -30.33 22.91 88.22
CA GLY A 83 -31.02 23.52 87.08
C GLY A 83 -30.88 25.05 86.96
N HIS A 84 -30.00 25.65 87.76
CA HIS A 84 -29.63 27.06 87.70
C HIS A 84 -28.15 27.20 87.31
N ASP A 85 -27.84 28.22 86.51
CA ASP A 85 -26.49 28.48 86.01
C ASP A 85 -25.77 29.52 86.87
N TYR A 86 -24.56 29.19 87.31
CA TYR A 86 -23.75 30.01 88.20
C TYR A 86 -22.34 30.24 87.64
N TYR A 87 -21.75 31.38 88.02
CA TYR A 87 -20.31 31.51 88.10
C TYR A 87 -19.86 31.18 89.52
N VAL A 88 -18.76 30.42 89.64
CA VAL A 88 -18.31 29.87 90.92
C VAL A 88 -16.97 30.48 91.30
N PHE A 89 -16.98 31.25 92.40
CA PHE A 89 -15.77 31.79 93.01
C PHE A 89 -15.36 30.91 94.18
N LYS A 90 -14.09 30.58 94.27
CA LYS A 90 -13.52 29.68 95.26
C LYS A 90 -12.59 30.48 96.15
N LEU A 91 -12.63 30.27 97.45
CA LEU A 91 -11.75 30.87 98.42
C LEU A 91 -10.99 29.77 99.15
N ASP A 92 -9.66 29.79 99.09
CA ASP A 92 -8.74 29.04 99.96
C ASP A 92 -8.26 30.04 101.02
N ALA A 93 -8.73 29.84 102.25
CA ALA A 93 -8.47 30.70 103.38
C ALA A 93 -7.52 29.99 104.34
N ASN A 94 -6.50 30.68 104.83
CA ASN A 94 -5.37 30.00 105.46
C ASN A 94 -5.36 30.17 106.98
N GLU A 95 -6.48 29.86 107.65
CA GLU A 95 -6.61 30.00 109.12
C GLU A 95 -6.02 28.82 109.91
N PRO A 96 -5.60 29.01 111.18
CA PRO A 96 -5.03 27.93 111.99
C PRO A 96 -6.02 26.80 112.29
N ASN A 97 -5.63 25.55 112.04
CA ASN A 97 -6.42 24.33 112.29
C ASN A 97 -6.76 24.14 113.80
N SER A 98 -7.87 24.74 114.22
CA SER A 98 -8.40 24.76 115.60
C SER A 98 -9.85 25.21 115.61
N ASP A 99 -10.60 24.99 116.71
CA ASP A 99 -11.95 25.55 116.93
C ASP A 99 -11.97 27.10 116.93
N THR A 100 -10.81 27.74 116.82
CA THR A 100 -10.60 29.19 116.72
C THR A 100 -10.17 29.65 115.32
N GLY A 101 -10.06 28.75 114.33
CA GLY A 101 -9.68 29.03 112.93
C GLY A 101 -10.86 29.47 112.05
N VAL A 102 -11.73 30.33 112.60
CA VAL A 102 -12.92 30.84 111.91
C VAL A 102 -12.61 32.20 111.30
N ILE A 103 -12.80 32.32 109.99
CA ILE A 103 -12.76 33.60 109.26
C ILE A 103 -14.18 34.06 108.94
N SER A 104 -14.40 35.38 108.96
CA SER A 104 -15.68 35.99 108.58
C SER A 104 -15.54 36.82 107.31
N LEU A 105 -16.26 36.45 106.25
CA LEU A 105 -16.47 37.30 105.08
C LEU A 105 -17.61 38.26 105.40
N THR A 106 -17.28 39.54 105.44
CA THR A 106 -18.17 40.63 105.85
C THR A 106 -18.61 41.51 104.70
N SER A 107 -18.01 41.33 103.52
CA SER A 107 -18.44 42.01 102.31
C SER A 107 -17.95 41.25 101.08
N LEU A 108 -18.83 41.07 100.11
CA LEU A 108 -18.52 40.52 98.79
C LEU A 108 -19.27 41.33 97.75
N ARG A 109 -18.54 41.93 96.80
CA ARG A 109 -19.10 42.72 95.70
C ARG A 109 -18.43 42.31 94.40
N ILE A 110 -19.20 42.23 93.34
CA ILE A 110 -18.71 41.90 92.00
C ILE A 110 -19.06 43.05 91.06
N TYR A 111 -18.09 43.52 90.29
CA TYR A 111 -18.23 44.58 89.31
C TYR A 111 -17.85 44.10 87.90
N SER A 112 -18.39 44.77 86.89
CA SER A 112 -17.92 44.68 85.50
C SER A 112 -17.23 45.99 85.10
N ALA A 113 -16.10 45.88 84.42
CA ALA A 113 -15.33 47.00 83.92
C ALA A 113 -14.61 46.66 82.60
N ASP A 114 -14.31 47.68 81.80
CA ASP A 114 -13.52 47.56 80.56
C ASP A 114 -12.00 47.64 80.81
N ASP A 115 -11.61 48.22 81.94
CA ASP A 115 -10.21 48.48 82.31
C ASP A 115 -9.72 47.40 83.28
N PRO A 116 -8.67 46.62 82.95
CA PRO A 116 -8.09 45.60 83.84
C PRO A 116 -7.15 46.17 84.93
N GLU A 117 -6.74 47.44 84.82
CA GLU A 117 -5.70 48.05 85.66
C GLU A 117 -6.25 48.95 86.80
N ILE A 118 -7.52 48.80 87.20
CA ILE A 118 -8.11 49.58 88.30
C ILE A 118 -7.36 49.30 89.62
N THR A 119 -6.78 50.34 90.23
CA THR A 119 -5.99 50.21 91.50
C THR A 119 -6.54 51.05 92.67
N ASP A 120 -7.65 51.76 92.47
CA ASP A 120 -8.29 52.60 93.51
C ASP A 120 -9.72 52.10 93.77
N LEU A 121 -10.01 51.73 95.03
CA LEU A 121 -11.32 51.24 95.43
C LEU A 121 -12.45 52.23 95.09
N SER A 122 -12.20 53.54 95.19
CA SER A 122 -13.19 54.56 94.86
C SER A 122 -13.50 54.60 93.36
N VAL A 123 -12.55 54.22 92.50
CA VAL A 123 -12.74 54.07 91.06
C VAL A 123 -13.51 52.79 90.75
N LEU A 124 -13.14 51.66 91.37
CA LEU A 124 -13.89 50.41 91.24
C LEU A 124 -15.36 50.57 91.63
N GLN A 125 -15.63 51.30 92.73
CA GLN A 125 -16.99 51.57 93.21
C GLN A 125 -17.85 52.42 92.26
N THR A 126 -17.26 53.03 91.23
CA THR A 126 -18.01 53.73 90.16
C THR A 126 -18.36 52.84 88.97
N GLN A 127 -17.78 51.64 88.89
CA GLN A 127 -18.05 50.67 87.82
C GLN A 127 -19.42 50.00 87.99
N GLN A 128 -19.85 49.22 87.00
CA GLN A 128 -21.14 48.52 87.07
C GLN A 128 -21.09 47.45 88.15
N LEU A 129 -21.81 47.68 89.25
CA LEU A 129 -22.02 46.67 90.29
C LEU A 129 -22.94 45.57 89.73
N LEU A 130 -22.42 44.36 89.60
CA LEU A 130 -23.15 43.17 89.19
C LEU A 130 -23.80 42.47 90.38
N TYR A 131 -23.06 42.34 91.48
CA TYR A 131 -23.53 41.63 92.68
C TYR A 131 -23.00 42.30 93.96
N ASN A 132 -23.83 42.32 95.00
CA ASN A 132 -23.45 42.77 96.35
C ASN A 132 -24.19 41.90 97.35
N VAL A 133 -23.44 41.19 98.21
CA VAL A 133 -24.02 40.26 99.20
C VAL A 133 -24.98 40.94 100.17
N ASP A 134 -24.76 42.23 100.47
CA ASP A 134 -25.64 43.05 101.32
C ASP A 134 -26.74 43.78 100.51
N GLY A 135 -26.87 43.46 99.22
CA GLY A 135 -27.74 44.18 98.28
C GLY A 135 -29.23 43.84 98.44
N ASN A 136 -29.55 42.73 99.09
CA ASN A 136 -30.91 42.26 99.28
C ASN A 136 -31.48 42.74 100.62
N ALA A 137 -32.50 43.61 100.55
CA ALA A 137 -33.15 44.17 101.73
C ALA A 137 -33.83 43.11 102.65
N THR A 138 -34.09 41.90 102.14
CA THR A 138 -34.66 40.78 102.91
C THR A 138 -33.62 40.14 103.82
N ASP A 139 -32.39 40.03 103.36
CA ASP A 139 -31.30 39.33 104.05
C ASP A 139 -30.48 40.28 104.96
N GLY A 140 -30.58 41.60 104.78
CA GLY A 140 -29.89 42.58 105.62
C GLY A 140 -28.39 42.60 105.40
N ASP A 141 -27.60 42.99 106.41
CA ASP A 141 -26.15 42.85 106.35
C ASP A 141 -25.80 41.36 106.51
N VAL A 142 -25.03 40.80 105.57
CA VAL A 142 -24.72 39.37 105.52
C VAL A 142 -23.28 39.13 106.01
N THR A 143 -23.12 38.27 107.01
CA THR A 143 -21.81 37.78 107.45
C THR A 143 -21.71 36.29 107.22
N VAL A 144 -20.72 35.85 106.44
CA VAL A 144 -20.45 34.42 106.20
C VAL A 144 -19.28 33.99 107.06
N LYS A 145 -19.47 32.98 107.91
CA LYS A 145 -18.44 32.40 108.78
C LYS A 145 -18.04 31.04 108.25
N VAL A 146 -16.75 30.84 108.03
CA VAL A 146 -16.17 29.59 107.53
C VAL A 146 -15.08 29.16 108.50
N ASN A 147 -15.06 27.86 108.85
CA ASN A 147 -13.96 27.29 109.60
C ASN A 147 -12.95 26.70 108.61
N ALA A 148 -12.03 27.55 108.14
CA ALA A 148 -11.00 27.14 107.19
C ALA A 148 -9.93 26.20 107.81
N GLY A 149 -10.05 25.90 109.11
CA GLY A 149 -9.25 24.88 109.79
C GLY A 149 -9.86 23.47 109.78
N ASN A 150 -11.15 23.31 109.49
CA ASN A 150 -11.89 22.06 109.72
C ASN A 150 -12.36 21.44 108.39
N ASN A 151 -11.44 20.72 107.73
CA ASN A 151 -11.59 19.73 106.63
C ASN A 151 -10.61 19.92 105.44
N ALA A 152 -9.74 20.93 105.45
CA ALA A 152 -8.57 21.04 104.56
C ALA A 152 -7.31 21.47 105.37
N PRO A 153 -6.10 20.92 105.13
CA PRO A 153 -4.89 21.43 105.76
C PRO A 153 -4.58 22.85 105.28
N ALA A 154 -4.30 23.77 106.21
CA ALA A 154 -3.90 25.16 105.93
C ALA A 154 -2.92 25.30 104.74
N GLY A 155 -3.32 26.03 103.69
CA GLY A 155 -2.52 26.32 102.49
C GLY A 155 -2.41 25.15 101.51
N SER A 156 -3.49 24.38 101.29
CA SER A 156 -3.47 23.16 100.47
C SER A 156 -3.73 23.37 98.98
N GLY A 157 -4.16 24.57 98.55
CA GLY A 157 -4.60 24.81 97.17
C GLY A 157 -5.94 24.15 96.87
N GLN A 158 -6.80 23.98 97.88
CA GLN A 158 -8.16 23.46 97.77
C GLN A 158 -9.11 24.47 98.42
N GLY A 159 -10.19 24.86 97.74
CA GLY A 159 -11.08 25.92 98.24
C GLY A 159 -11.85 25.49 99.51
N ASP A 160 -11.79 26.33 100.54
CA ASP A 160 -12.54 26.21 101.80
C ASP A 160 -13.97 26.75 101.69
N LEU A 161 -14.21 27.68 100.77
CA LEU A 161 -15.53 28.24 100.48
C LEU A 161 -15.74 28.36 98.97
N PHE A 162 -16.88 27.89 98.50
CA PHE A 162 -17.36 28.11 97.13
C PHE A 162 -18.59 29.01 97.18
N VAL A 163 -18.57 30.06 96.36
CA VAL A 163 -19.65 31.04 96.21
C VAL A 163 -20.22 30.91 94.81
N TYR A 164 -21.44 30.38 94.71
CA TYR A 164 -22.17 30.23 93.46
C TYR A 164 -23.06 31.46 93.27
N VAL A 165 -22.62 32.37 92.40
CA VAL A 165 -23.38 33.59 92.07
C VAL A 165 -24.16 33.36 90.78
N PRO A 166 -25.50 33.49 90.78
CA PRO A 166 -26.31 33.26 89.57
C PRO A 166 -25.81 34.08 88.37
N THR A 167 -25.68 33.44 87.21
CA THR A 167 -25.28 34.11 85.94
C THR A 167 -26.24 35.23 85.53
N SER A 168 -27.47 35.23 86.04
CA SER A 168 -28.43 36.31 85.86
C SER A 168 -27.95 37.66 86.37
N PHE A 169 -27.07 37.71 87.38
CA PHE A 169 -26.44 38.95 87.86
C PHE A 169 -25.42 39.54 86.88
N PHE A 170 -24.89 38.71 85.99
CA PHE A 170 -23.89 39.09 84.98
C PHE A 170 -24.55 39.43 83.63
N THR A 171 -25.86 39.23 83.51
CA THR A 171 -26.60 39.55 82.29
C THR A 171 -26.61 41.07 82.07
N GLY A 172 -25.96 41.52 80.99
CA GLY A 172 -25.82 42.95 80.68
C GLY A 172 -24.64 43.62 81.40
N ALA A 173 -23.62 42.86 81.82
CA ALA A 173 -22.29 43.38 82.11
C ALA A 173 -21.78 44.21 80.92
N ASN A 174 -21.25 45.40 81.20
CA ASN A 174 -20.88 46.38 80.19
C ASN A 174 -19.41 46.35 79.77
N GLY A 175 -18.56 45.64 80.52
CA GLY A 175 -17.17 45.43 80.19
C GLY A 175 -16.70 44.00 80.36
N ASP A 176 -15.56 43.72 79.73
CA ASP A 176 -15.03 42.36 79.54
C ASP A 176 -14.43 41.76 80.82
N TYR A 177 -14.06 42.60 81.80
CA TYR A 177 -13.44 42.16 83.06
C TYR A 177 -14.41 42.10 84.23
N VAL A 178 -14.23 41.08 85.06
CA VAL A 178 -14.94 40.85 86.32
C VAL A 178 -14.02 41.16 87.50
N TYR A 179 -14.48 42.03 88.38
CA TYR A 179 -13.80 42.41 89.61
C TYR A 179 -14.54 41.86 90.83
N LEU A 180 -13.90 41.00 91.62
CA LEU A 180 -14.36 40.56 92.93
C LEU A 180 -13.68 41.38 94.02
N TYR A 181 -14.46 42.17 94.75
CA TYR A 181 -14.06 42.82 95.99
C TYR A 181 -14.52 42.00 97.18
N SER A 182 -13.63 41.74 98.13
CA SER A 182 -13.95 41.04 99.38
C SER A 182 -13.36 41.74 100.61
N ALA A 183 -14.00 41.56 101.76
CA ALA A 183 -13.50 42.07 103.05
C ALA A 183 -13.77 41.09 104.21
N PHE A 184 -12.76 40.86 105.04
CA PHE A 184 -12.76 39.85 106.09
C PHE A 184 -12.41 40.40 107.48
N GLY A 185 -12.85 39.71 108.54
CA GLY A 185 -12.27 39.84 109.89
C GLY A 185 -12.73 41.03 110.74
N ASN A 186 -13.93 41.57 110.50
CA ASN A 186 -14.47 42.71 111.28
C ASN A 186 -15.49 42.30 112.37
N THR A 187 -15.44 41.05 112.86
CA THR A 187 -16.29 40.58 113.97
C THR A 187 -15.45 40.19 115.19
N SER A 188 -16.00 40.32 116.40
CA SER A 188 -15.26 40.07 117.65
C SER A 188 -14.81 38.62 117.89
N ASP A 189 -15.26 37.69 117.05
CA ASP A 189 -15.15 36.24 117.22
C ASP A 189 -14.62 35.47 115.99
N ALA A 190 -14.27 36.16 114.89
CA ALA A 190 -13.78 35.55 113.65
C ALA A 190 -12.88 36.53 112.85
N ASN A 191 -11.62 36.68 113.27
CA ASN A 191 -10.64 37.60 112.68
C ASN A 191 -9.83 36.90 111.57
N ALA A 192 -9.38 37.64 110.55
CA ALA A 192 -8.51 37.15 109.48
C ALA A 192 -7.02 37.20 109.91
N ASN A 193 -6.64 36.30 110.82
CA ASN A 193 -5.31 36.29 111.46
C ASN A 193 -4.40 35.16 110.93
N GLY A 194 -4.88 34.39 109.95
CA GLY A 194 -4.21 33.28 109.27
C GLY A 194 -3.11 33.70 108.27
N GLY A 195 -2.87 32.87 107.25
CA GLY A 195 -1.93 33.09 106.14
C GLY A 195 -2.50 34.01 105.05
N PHE A 196 -2.35 33.65 103.77
CA PHE A 196 -2.97 34.40 102.67
C PHE A 196 -4.34 33.79 102.33
N GLU A 197 -5.30 34.64 101.96
CA GLU A 197 -6.61 34.27 101.42
C GLU A 197 -6.55 34.40 99.90
N GLU A 198 -6.85 33.32 99.18
CA GLU A 198 -6.69 33.21 97.74
C GLU A 198 -8.05 32.95 97.08
N TRP A 199 -8.47 33.83 96.17
CA TRP A 199 -9.66 33.62 95.35
C TRP A 199 -9.30 33.05 93.98
N GLY A 200 -10.00 31.98 93.60
CA GLY A 200 -9.95 31.38 92.27
C GLY A 200 -11.32 31.26 91.60
N VAL A 201 -11.33 30.90 90.32
CA VAL A 201 -12.55 30.67 89.51
C VAL A 201 -12.49 29.32 88.79
N ILE A 202 -13.51 28.96 88.01
CA ILE A 202 -13.50 27.81 87.08
C ILE A 202 -13.40 28.33 85.64
N THR A 203 -12.48 27.81 84.81
CA THR A 203 -12.20 28.30 83.43
C THR A 203 -12.62 27.35 82.30
N SER A 204 -12.83 27.87 81.07
CA SER A 204 -13.15 27.07 79.87
C SER A 204 -11.91 26.66 79.05
N THR A 205 -11.81 25.41 78.56
CA THR A 205 -10.70 24.92 77.69
C THR A 205 -11.01 25.09 76.18
N GLY A 206 -10.03 25.53 75.37
CA GLY A 206 -10.12 25.67 73.90
C GLY A 206 -10.14 24.35 73.11
N VAL A 207 -10.48 24.40 71.81
CA VAL A 207 -10.64 23.25 70.90
C VAL A 207 -9.48 23.18 69.91
N ASP A 208 -8.91 21.99 69.73
CA ASP A 208 -7.84 21.62 68.77
C ASP A 208 -8.43 21.19 67.40
N ASN A 209 -7.77 21.55 66.28
CA ASN A 209 -8.23 21.33 64.90
C ASN A 209 -7.38 20.26 64.19
N ALA A 210 -8.00 19.40 63.38
CA ALA A 210 -7.27 18.31 62.71
C ALA A 210 -6.27 18.83 61.64
N PRO A 211 -5.04 18.27 61.56
CA PRO A 211 -4.04 18.64 60.56
C PRO A 211 -4.43 18.20 59.15
N ALA A 212 -3.97 18.93 58.13
CA ALA A 212 -4.12 18.57 56.71
C ALA A 212 -2.95 19.07 55.85
N ILE A 213 -2.51 18.25 54.89
CA ILE A 213 -1.41 18.53 53.97
C ILE A 213 -1.91 18.42 52.51
N ALA A 214 -1.29 19.16 51.60
CA ALA A 214 -1.48 18.98 50.17
C ALA A 214 -0.14 19.03 49.42
N VAL A 215 -0.03 18.30 48.32
CA VAL A 215 1.07 18.34 47.37
C VAL A 215 0.55 18.59 45.95
N ASP A 216 1.19 19.50 45.22
CA ASP A 216 0.93 19.77 43.79
C ASP A 216 2.20 19.47 42.99
N LYS A 217 2.09 18.61 41.97
CA LYS A 217 3.19 18.10 41.16
C LYS A 217 3.01 18.55 39.72
N THR A 218 4.08 19.12 39.17
CA THR A 218 4.13 19.57 37.78
C THR A 218 5.40 19.07 37.10
N VAL A 219 5.39 18.99 35.77
CA VAL A 219 6.52 18.52 34.96
C VAL A 219 6.81 19.50 33.82
N ASP A 220 8.09 19.71 33.51
CA ASP A 220 8.55 20.50 32.38
C ASP A 220 9.77 19.82 31.71
N PRO A 221 9.71 19.52 30.39
CA PRO A 221 8.54 19.62 29.52
C PRO A 221 7.47 18.56 29.83
N ALA A 222 6.20 18.93 29.65
CA ALA A 222 5.07 17.99 29.78
C ALA A 222 4.81 17.16 28.52
N GLU A 223 5.46 17.50 27.42
CA GLU A 223 5.41 16.74 26.18
C GLU A 223 6.83 16.56 25.61
N ILE A 224 7.16 15.34 25.21
CA ILE A 224 8.43 14.97 24.55
C ILE A 224 8.11 14.21 23.27
N ASP A 225 9.05 14.18 22.33
CA ASP A 225 8.94 13.33 21.14
C ASP A 225 9.49 11.94 21.47
N GLU A 226 9.01 10.91 20.78
CA GLU A 226 9.40 9.53 21.05
C GLU A 226 10.84 9.17 20.64
N GLY A 227 11.27 8.00 21.10
CA GLY A 227 12.49 7.30 20.65
C GLY A 227 13.85 7.85 21.10
N GLU A 228 13.95 9.07 21.62
CA GLU A 228 15.15 9.59 22.29
C GLU A 228 14.95 9.82 23.79
N ALA A 229 15.91 9.38 24.59
CA ALA A 229 15.86 9.58 26.03
C ALA A 229 15.89 11.08 26.38
N THR A 230 14.90 11.53 27.14
CA THR A 230 14.68 12.95 27.45
C THR A 230 14.62 13.17 28.96
N THR A 231 15.43 14.11 29.45
CA THR A 231 15.36 14.53 30.86
C THR A 231 14.21 15.53 31.05
N VAL A 232 13.30 15.21 31.96
CA VAL A 232 12.21 16.10 32.41
C VAL A 232 12.44 16.52 33.86
N THR A 233 12.04 17.74 34.21
CA THR A 233 12.14 18.25 35.59
C THR A 233 10.76 18.25 36.24
N TYR A 234 10.61 17.52 37.35
CA TYR A 234 9.42 17.57 38.19
C TYR A 234 9.57 18.62 39.29
N THR A 235 8.51 19.39 39.52
CA THR A 235 8.41 20.38 40.61
C THR A 235 7.26 20.02 41.54
N TYR A 236 7.55 20.01 42.84
CA TYR A 236 6.61 19.62 43.90
C TYR A 236 6.36 20.82 44.81
N LYS A 237 5.09 21.13 45.09
CA LYS A 237 4.69 22.18 46.03
C LYS A 237 3.91 21.56 47.18
N VAL A 238 4.50 21.58 48.36
CA VAL A 238 3.87 21.08 49.59
C VAL A 238 3.31 22.25 50.38
N THR A 239 2.05 22.16 50.78
CA THR A 239 1.34 23.19 51.56
C THR A 239 0.63 22.57 52.75
N ASN A 240 0.66 23.28 53.88
CA ASN A 240 -0.21 22.98 55.01
C ASN A 240 -1.60 23.56 54.74
N THR A 241 -2.62 22.70 54.69
CA THR A 241 -4.01 23.06 54.40
C THR A 241 -4.93 22.90 55.62
N SER A 242 -4.35 22.83 56.82
CA SER A 242 -5.07 22.80 58.10
C SER A 242 -5.99 24.03 58.24
N ALA A 243 -7.13 23.88 58.93
CA ALA A 243 -8.16 24.92 58.96
C ALA A 243 -7.71 26.25 59.61
N ASP A 244 -8.14 27.38 59.06
CA ASP A 244 -7.80 28.75 59.54
C ASP A 244 -7.93 28.88 61.08
N GLY A 245 -6.82 29.21 61.75
CA GLY A 245 -6.73 29.34 63.20
C GLY A 245 -6.10 28.15 63.93
N ALA A 246 -5.80 27.05 63.22
CA ALA A 246 -4.79 26.09 63.62
C ALA A 246 -3.42 26.77 63.49
N THR A 247 -2.74 27.03 64.60
CA THR A 247 -1.37 27.59 64.60
C THR A 247 -0.34 26.47 64.44
N ASP A 248 -0.70 25.41 63.72
CA ASP A 248 -0.17 24.07 63.93
C ASP A 248 0.69 23.71 62.71
N PRO A 249 2.03 23.87 62.81
CA PRO A 249 2.95 23.70 61.69
C PRO A 249 3.28 22.22 61.47
N LEU A 250 3.41 21.78 60.20
CA LEU A 250 3.60 20.36 59.89
C LEU A 250 5.07 19.97 59.76
N THR A 251 5.45 18.85 60.40
CA THR A 251 6.72 18.17 60.13
C THR A 251 6.55 17.18 58.98
N LEU A 252 7.30 17.34 57.88
CA LEU A 252 7.32 16.34 56.81
C LEU A 252 8.11 15.10 57.24
N THR A 253 7.48 13.93 57.12
CA THR A 253 8.08 12.64 57.47
C THR A 253 8.47 11.82 56.24
N SER A 254 7.81 12.03 55.11
CA SER A 254 8.09 11.37 53.84
C SER A 254 7.69 12.26 52.67
N LEU A 255 8.50 12.29 51.62
CA LEU A 255 8.14 12.88 50.33
C LEU A 255 8.83 12.04 49.25
N ILE A 256 8.10 11.08 48.70
CA ILE A 256 8.63 10.05 47.80
C ILE A 256 7.95 10.17 46.44
N ASP A 257 8.76 10.20 45.40
CA ASP A 257 8.35 10.21 44.00
C ASP A 257 8.68 8.86 43.36
N ASP A 258 7.79 8.30 42.55
CA ASP A 258 7.98 6.97 41.95
C ASP A 258 8.94 6.97 40.75
N ASN A 259 9.62 8.08 40.47
CA ASN A 259 10.60 8.22 39.40
C ASN A 259 10.05 7.88 38.00
N ALA A 260 8.74 8.09 37.80
CA ALA A 260 8.02 7.69 36.59
C ALA A 260 8.01 6.17 36.34
N THR A 261 8.27 5.38 37.38
CA THR A 261 8.37 3.91 37.37
C THR A 261 7.52 3.29 38.49
N PRO A 262 6.17 3.40 38.45
CA PRO A 262 5.29 2.97 39.57
C PRO A 262 5.44 1.50 40.02
N ALA A 263 5.96 0.64 39.14
CA ALA A 263 6.17 -0.78 39.41
C ALA A 263 7.53 -1.09 40.08
N ASN A 264 8.44 -0.11 40.20
CA ASN A 264 9.81 -0.29 40.65
C ASN A 264 10.14 0.55 41.90
N PRO A 265 9.64 0.22 43.11
CA PRO A 265 9.89 1.01 44.32
C PRO A 265 11.37 1.09 44.76
N ALA A 266 12.29 0.45 44.03
CA ALA A 266 13.72 0.48 44.32
C ALA A 266 14.43 1.71 43.72
N ASP A 267 13.82 2.39 42.74
CA ASP A 267 14.35 3.62 42.13
C ASP A 267 13.62 4.90 42.54
N ASP A 268 12.56 4.80 43.36
CA ASP A 268 11.85 5.93 43.94
C ASP A 268 12.79 7.02 44.49
N ILE A 269 12.50 8.27 44.16
CA ILE A 269 13.25 9.44 44.59
C ILE A 269 12.72 9.91 45.95
N ASN A 270 13.57 9.84 46.96
CA ASN A 270 13.30 10.48 48.25
C ASN A 270 13.69 11.97 48.21
N LEU A 271 12.68 12.85 48.10
CA LEU A 271 12.86 14.29 48.01
C LEU A 271 13.30 14.93 49.34
N LEU A 272 13.16 14.23 50.47
CA LEU A 272 13.73 14.63 51.77
C LEU A 272 15.17 14.11 51.96
N ASN A 273 15.82 13.54 50.95
CA ASN A 273 17.19 13.07 51.08
C ASN A 273 18.14 14.23 51.46
N GLY A 274 18.87 14.04 52.57
CA GLY A 274 19.75 15.07 53.15
C GLY A 274 19.02 16.15 53.95
N PHE A 275 17.69 16.06 54.12
CA PHE A 275 16.93 16.90 55.04
C PHE A 275 17.28 16.51 56.48
N VAL A 276 17.69 17.50 57.27
CA VAL A 276 17.99 17.38 58.68
C VAL A 276 17.38 18.59 59.37
N ALA A 277 16.32 18.35 60.15
CA ALA A 277 15.63 19.39 60.90
C ALA A 277 16.63 20.27 61.68
N ASN A 278 16.43 21.59 61.63
CA ASN A 278 17.33 22.58 62.25
C ASN A 278 18.77 22.62 61.69
N SER A 279 19.03 22.02 60.52
CA SER A 279 20.39 21.98 59.95
C SER A 279 20.47 22.15 58.43
N SER A 280 19.65 21.46 57.64
CA SER A 280 19.78 21.42 56.17
C SER A 280 18.47 20.96 55.54
N HIS A 281 18.00 21.64 54.49
CA HIS A 281 16.79 21.25 53.74
C HIS A 281 17.01 20.14 52.70
N GLY A 282 18.23 19.61 52.57
CA GLY A 282 18.53 18.53 51.62
C GLY A 282 18.83 19.02 50.19
N THR A 283 18.94 18.07 49.25
CA THR A 283 19.41 18.37 47.88
C THR A 283 18.31 18.72 46.90
N HIS A 284 17.08 18.32 47.17
CA HIS A 284 15.93 18.55 46.28
C HIS A 284 15.11 19.78 46.66
N TYR A 285 15.31 20.33 47.85
CA TYR A 285 14.62 21.53 48.31
C TYR A 285 15.09 22.79 47.59
N VAL A 286 14.14 23.64 47.18
CA VAL A 286 14.39 24.87 46.43
C VAL A 286 14.05 26.11 47.26
N SER A 287 12.86 26.17 47.88
CA SER A 287 12.38 27.34 48.62
C SER A 287 11.11 27.07 49.42
N GLY A 288 10.71 27.96 50.33
CA GLY A 288 9.36 27.96 50.92
C GLY A 288 9.29 28.11 52.45
N ASP A 289 10.39 27.81 53.13
CA ASP A 289 10.60 27.94 54.58
C ASP A 289 11.12 29.36 54.83
N THR A 290 10.21 30.23 55.22
CA THR A 290 10.40 31.68 55.26
C THR A 290 10.99 32.16 56.57
N ASP A 291 10.78 31.42 57.66
CA ASP A 291 11.31 31.74 58.98
C ASP A 291 12.46 30.81 59.43
N ASN A 292 12.75 29.77 58.64
CA ASN A 292 13.81 28.76 58.82
C ASN A 292 13.60 27.88 60.06
N ASP A 293 12.35 27.57 60.40
CA ASP A 293 12.01 26.69 61.52
C ASP A 293 11.91 25.20 61.13
N TYR A 294 11.99 24.88 59.83
CA TYR A 294 11.92 23.54 59.25
C TYR A 294 10.55 22.85 59.39
N LEU A 295 9.49 23.63 59.55
CA LEU A 295 8.10 23.17 59.59
C LEU A 295 7.30 23.82 58.46
N VAL A 296 6.27 23.12 57.97
CA VAL A 296 5.40 23.67 56.93
C VAL A 296 4.26 24.44 57.60
N ASP A 297 4.44 25.75 57.70
CA ASP A 297 3.44 26.67 58.20
C ASP A 297 2.23 26.80 57.26
N SER A 298 1.08 27.18 57.81
CA SER A 298 -0.16 27.45 57.04
C SER A 298 -0.01 28.59 56.03
N THR A 299 1.02 29.44 56.17
CA THR A 299 1.32 30.51 55.20
C THR A 299 2.41 30.15 54.20
N GLU A 300 2.97 28.95 54.27
CA GLU A 300 4.12 28.53 53.48
C GLU A 300 3.76 27.59 52.32
N THR A 301 4.65 27.55 51.34
CA THR A 301 4.58 26.63 50.21
C THR A 301 6.00 26.17 49.92
N TRP A 302 6.30 24.94 50.33
CA TRP A 302 7.62 24.35 50.15
C TRP A 302 7.75 23.77 48.75
N VAL A 303 8.83 24.14 48.06
CA VAL A 303 9.10 23.78 46.68
C VAL A 303 10.29 22.84 46.63
N PHE A 304 10.11 21.69 45.98
CA PHE A 304 11.17 20.73 45.68
C PHE A 304 11.26 20.49 44.17
N THR A 305 12.42 20.03 43.70
CA THR A 305 12.63 19.64 42.29
C THR A 305 13.46 18.36 42.15
N ALA A 306 13.15 17.56 41.13
CA ALA A 306 13.96 16.42 40.71
C ALA A 306 13.99 16.30 39.19
N ASP A 307 15.16 15.99 38.63
CA ASP A 307 15.34 15.67 37.22
C ASP A 307 15.23 14.15 37.05
N VAL A 308 14.34 13.72 36.16
CA VAL A 308 14.10 12.31 35.82
C VAL A 308 14.42 12.11 34.34
N ASN A 309 15.22 11.09 34.04
CA ASN A 309 15.47 10.71 32.65
C ASN A 309 14.42 9.71 32.20
N ILE A 310 13.57 10.14 31.27
CA ILE A 310 12.66 9.26 30.57
C ILE A 310 13.46 8.57 29.47
N ASP A 311 13.54 7.24 29.49
CA ASP A 311 14.25 6.47 28.47
C ASP A 311 13.51 6.53 27.11
N ALA A 312 14.11 5.99 26.05
CA ALA A 312 13.43 5.89 24.76
C ALA A 312 12.16 5.02 24.89
N HIS A 313 11.02 5.56 24.45
CA HIS A 313 9.71 4.94 24.50
C HIS A 313 8.94 5.29 23.24
N ASN A 314 8.00 4.42 22.82
CA ASN A 314 7.01 4.71 21.78
C ASN A 314 6.00 5.77 22.27
N ALA A 315 5.17 6.27 21.36
CA ALA A 315 4.13 7.25 21.66
C ALA A 315 3.18 6.76 22.77
N GLY A 316 2.77 7.69 23.63
CA GLY A 316 1.93 7.34 24.77
C GLY A 316 1.97 8.34 25.93
N SER A 317 1.80 7.83 27.15
CA SER A 317 1.79 8.66 28.35
C SER A 317 2.47 7.95 29.50
N ILE A 318 3.34 8.69 30.18
CA ILE A 318 4.07 8.22 31.35
C ILE A 318 3.56 9.02 32.55
N VAL A 319 3.03 8.32 33.54
CA VAL A 319 2.51 8.91 34.78
C VAL A 319 3.56 8.75 35.86
N ASN A 320 3.90 9.85 36.52
CA ASN A 320 4.79 9.89 37.68
C ASN A 320 3.99 10.34 38.90
N THR A 321 3.98 9.57 39.98
CA THR A 321 3.23 9.86 41.23
C THR A 321 4.15 10.31 42.36
N VAL A 322 3.75 11.31 43.13
CA VAL A 322 4.39 11.67 44.41
C VAL A 322 3.45 11.42 45.58
N VAL A 323 4.00 10.99 46.71
CA VAL A 323 3.26 10.86 47.97
C VAL A 323 4.01 11.62 49.07
N VAL A 324 3.28 12.51 49.75
CA VAL A 324 3.77 13.24 50.92
C VAL A 324 3.12 12.69 52.20
N HIS A 325 3.89 12.67 53.29
CA HIS A 325 3.42 12.42 54.64
C HIS A 325 3.95 13.48 55.59
N GLY A 326 3.13 13.85 56.58
CA GLY A 326 3.51 14.75 57.66
C GLY A 326 2.75 14.50 58.95
N HIS A 327 3.21 15.13 60.03
CA HIS A 327 2.54 15.15 61.33
C HIS A 327 2.50 16.58 61.87
N ASP A 328 1.55 16.81 62.76
CA ASP A 328 1.53 17.99 63.62
C ASP A 328 2.67 17.98 64.65
N ASP A 329 2.96 19.11 65.30
CA ASP A 329 4.00 19.22 66.33
C ASP A 329 3.55 18.68 67.70
N ASP A 330 2.25 18.62 67.96
CA ASP A 330 1.64 18.11 69.19
C ASP A 330 0.83 16.79 69.02
N SER A 331 0.68 16.32 67.78
CA SER A 331 0.03 15.06 67.41
C SER A 331 0.96 14.12 66.64
N THR A 332 0.73 12.81 66.77
CA THR A 332 1.44 11.79 65.97
C THR A 332 0.62 11.28 64.79
N ASP A 333 -0.50 11.94 64.49
CA ASP A 333 -1.41 11.51 63.42
C ASP A 333 -0.80 11.80 62.05
N ASP A 334 -0.78 10.77 61.19
CA ASP A 334 -0.25 10.85 59.82
C ASP A 334 -1.25 11.53 58.89
N VAL A 335 -0.84 12.64 58.30
CA VAL A 335 -1.54 13.27 57.18
C VAL A 335 -0.79 12.98 55.90
N THR A 336 -1.50 12.59 54.86
CA THR A 336 -0.92 12.22 53.58
C THR A 336 -1.71 12.85 52.45
N ASP A 337 -1.00 13.19 51.39
CA ASP A 337 -1.57 13.57 50.11
C ASP A 337 -0.71 13.01 48.98
N SER A 338 -1.29 12.91 47.79
CA SER A 338 -0.60 12.40 46.60
C SER A 338 -1.05 13.18 45.38
N ASP A 339 -0.11 13.38 44.45
CA ASP A 339 -0.42 14.01 43.17
C ASP A 339 0.37 13.38 42.02
N ASP A 340 -0.18 13.49 40.81
CA ASP A 340 0.35 12.88 39.60
C ASP A 340 0.74 13.94 38.59
N ALA A 341 1.85 13.72 37.89
CA ALA A 341 2.19 14.48 36.70
C ALA A 341 2.42 13.52 35.53
N THR A 342 1.89 13.89 34.37
CA THR A 342 1.97 13.07 33.15
C THR A 342 2.87 13.73 32.13
N VAL A 343 3.81 12.96 31.57
CA VAL A 343 4.54 13.31 30.36
C VAL A 343 3.85 12.61 29.18
N THR A 344 3.42 13.38 28.18
CA THR A 344 2.92 12.83 26.91
C THR A 344 4.09 12.63 25.95
N VAL A 345 4.27 11.40 25.48
CA VAL A 345 5.24 11.07 24.42
C VAL A 345 4.49 11.17 23.09
N LYS A 346 4.95 12.04 22.20
CA LYS A 346 4.33 12.27 20.90
C LYS A 346 4.91 11.32 19.85
N ASP A 347 3.99 10.80 19.07
CA ASP A 347 4.23 10.09 17.82
C ASP A 347 4.99 11.00 16.83
N VAL A 348 6.10 10.48 16.31
CA VAL A 348 6.93 11.04 15.25
C VAL A 348 6.57 10.32 13.96
N ALA A 349 5.91 11.05 13.05
CA ALA A 349 5.35 10.46 11.84
C ALA A 349 6.34 9.54 11.07
N PRO A 350 5.94 8.29 10.75
CA PRO A 350 6.80 7.33 10.08
C PRO A 350 7.09 7.73 8.62
N SER A 351 8.12 7.10 8.03
CA SER A 351 8.43 7.25 6.60
C SER A 351 9.02 5.98 6.01
N ILE A 352 8.63 5.65 4.78
CA ILE A 352 9.12 4.48 4.04
C ILE A 352 9.70 4.93 2.70
N ALA A 353 10.66 4.19 2.18
CA ALA A 353 11.15 4.35 0.81
C ALA A 353 11.34 3.00 0.12
N VAL A 354 11.08 2.96 -1.19
CA VAL A 354 11.36 1.80 -2.04
C VAL A 354 12.23 2.22 -3.23
N ASP A 355 13.36 1.53 -3.42
CA ASP A 355 14.17 1.66 -4.64
C ASP A 355 13.92 0.45 -5.56
N LYS A 356 13.57 0.69 -6.82
CA LYS A 356 13.34 -0.33 -7.84
C LYS A 356 14.42 -0.26 -8.93
N THR A 357 14.97 -1.42 -9.28
CA THR A 357 15.97 -1.52 -10.35
C THR A 357 15.66 -2.68 -11.27
N ALA A 358 16.02 -2.56 -12.56
CA ALA A 358 15.82 -3.58 -13.58
C ALA A 358 17.16 -4.12 -14.09
N ASP A 359 17.27 -5.44 -14.28
CA ASP A 359 18.38 -6.09 -14.97
C ASP A 359 17.86 -7.18 -15.92
N PRO A 360 18.09 -7.07 -17.25
CA PRO A 360 18.77 -5.98 -17.94
C PRO A 360 17.95 -4.69 -18.02
N THR A 361 18.62 -3.53 -18.18
CA THR A 361 17.98 -2.22 -18.42
C THR A 361 17.58 -1.99 -19.88
N SER A 362 17.89 -2.94 -20.76
CA SER A 362 17.49 -2.88 -22.16
C SER A 362 17.39 -4.27 -22.76
N ILE A 363 16.40 -4.46 -23.61
CA ILE A 363 16.19 -5.65 -24.44
C ILE A 363 16.08 -5.23 -25.90
N ASP A 364 16.29 -6.17 -26.81
CA ASP A 364 16.08 -5.97 -28.23
C ASP A 364 14.61 -6.33 -28.54
N GLU A 365 14.00 -5.66 -29.50
CA GLU A 365 12.61 -5.93 -29.91
C GLU A 365 12.44 -7.23 -30.70
N GLY A 366 11.19 -7.56 -31.03
CA GLY A 366 10.81 -8.72 -31.81
C GLY A 366 10.82 -10.04 -31.04
N ALA A 367 11.18 -10.04 -29.76
CA ALA A 367 11.21 -11.24 -28.93
C ALA A 367 10.79 -10.96 -27.48
N SER A 368 10.31 -12.01 -26.81
CA SER A 368 10.10 -11.97 -25.36
C SER A 368 11.45 -11.94 -24.64
N GLY A 369 11.61 -11.03 -23.68
CA GLY A 369 12.79 -10.88 -22.84
C GLY A 369 12.43 -10.89 -21.35
N ASP A 370 13.12 -11.71 -20.57
CA ASP A 370 12.96 -11.72 -19.11
C ASP A 370 13.74 -10.54 -18.49
N VAL A 371 13.07 -9.76 -17.66
CA VAL A 371 13.69 -8.70 -16.85
C VAL A 371 13.47 -9.00 -15.38
N THR A 372 14.56 -9.09 -14.62
CA THR A 372 14.50 -9.23 -13.17
C THR A 372 14.50 -7.85 -12.53
N TYR A 373 13.45 -7.57 -11.77
CA TYR A 373 13.32 -6.39 -10.95
C TYR A 373 13.74 -6.69 -9.51
N THR A 374 14.52 -5.78 -8.93
CA THR A 374 14.93 -5.82 -7.51
C THR A 374 14.37 -4.61 -6.79
N TYR A 375 13.70 -4.86 -5.67
CA TYR A 375 13.05 -3.86 -4.84
C TYR A 375 13.77 -3.79 -3.50
N LYS A 376 14.14 -2.60 -3.06
CA LYS A 376 14.74 -2.37 -1.74
C LYS A 376 13.87 -1.45 -0.94
N VAL A 377 13.19 -2.01 0.05
CA VAL A 377 12.35 -1.28 0.99
C VAL A 377 13.19 -0.90 2.20
N THR A 378 13.13 0.37 2.59
CA THR A 378 13.84 0.94 3.74
C THR A 378 12.90 1.75 4.60
N ASN A 379 13.05 1.61 5.90
CA ASN A 379 12.46 2.54 6.85
C ASN A 379 13.30 3.82 6.86
N THR A 380 12.65 4.94 6.58
CA THR A 380 13.27 6.27 6.49
C THR A 380 12.70 7.23 7.52
N SER A 381 12.03 6.70 8.56
CA SER A 381 11.59 7.47 9.72
C SER A 381 12.73 8.32 10.28
N PRO A 382 12.41 9.49 10.88
CA PRO A 382 13.42 10.38 11.44
C PRO A 382 14.36 9.63 12.39
N ALA A 383 15.67 9.87 12.26
CA ALA A 383 16.66 9.19 13.10
C ALA A 383 16.38 9.43 14.59
N GLY A 384 16.26 8.34 15.34
CA GLY A 384 15.92 8.36 16.76
C GLY A 384 14.43 8.09 17.04
N ALA A 385 13.55 8.08 16.04
CA ALA A 385 12.18 7.58 16.20
C ALA A 385 12.19 6.04 16.31
N LEU A 386 11.23 5.48 17.05
CA LEU A 386 11.07 4.04 17.25
C LEU A 386 9.87 3.54 16.45
N ASP A 387 9.94 3.67 15.12
CA ASP A 387 8.82 3.37 14.21
C ASP A 387 9.12 2.14 13.34
N PRO A 388 9.24 0.92 13.90
CA PRO A 388 9.44 -0.28 13.09
C PRO A 388 8.22 -0.50 12.19
N LEU A 389 8.44 -0.66 10.88
CA LEU A 389 7.33 -0.66 9.91
C LEU A 389 6.83 -2.06 9.61
N THR A 390 5.52 -2.27 9.75
CA THR A 390 4.83 -3.43 9.17
C THR A 390 4.46 -3.13 7.72
N LEU A 391 4.98 -3.91 6.76
CA LEU A 391 4.55 -3.80 5.36
C LEU A 391 3.14 -4.36 5.19
N THR A 392 2.24 -3.55 4.62
CA THR A 392 0.83 -3.93 4.36
C THR A 392 0.57 -4.22 2.89
N SER A 393 1.36 -3.65 1.98
CA SER A 393 1.31 -3.90 0.55
C SER A 393 2.66 -3.62 -0.10
N LEU A 394 3.07 -4.45 -1.04
CA LEU A 394 4.19 -4.17 -1.93
C LEU A 394 3.81 -4.75 -3.30
N VAL A 395 3.32 -3.89 -4.19
CA VAL A 395 2.71 -4.32 -5.45
C VAL A 395 3.43 -3.70 -6.62
N ASP A 396 3.80 -4.55 -7.57
CA ASP A 396 4.43 -4.19 -8.84
C ASP A 396 3.39 -4.21 -9.97
N ASP A 397 3.39 -3.21 -10.84
CA ASP A 397 2.45 -3.14 -11.96
C ASP A 397 2.81 -4.06 -13.13
N ASN A 398 3.74 -5.01 -12.94
CA ASN A 398 4.12 -6.04 -13.91
C ASN A 398 4.50 -5.48 -15.29
N ALA A 399 4.99 -4.23 -15.34
CA ALA A 399 5.26 -3.50 -16.57
C ALA A 399 4.03 -3.27 -17.47
N THR A 400 2.81 -3.30 -16.92
CA THR A 400 1.52 -3.05 -17.57
C THR A 400 0.76 -1.87 -16.91
N PRO A 401 1.28 -0.62 -16.97
CA PRO A 401 0.68 0.52 -16.27
C PRO A 401 -0.82 0.69 -16.57
N GLY A 402 -1.63 0.60 -15.51
CA GLY A 402 -3.08 0.77 -15.56
C GLY A 402 -3.90 -0.51 -15.73
N ASP A 403 -3.26 -1.68 -15.85
CA ASP A 403 -3.90 -2.99 -15.80
C ASP A 403 -3.62 -3.71 -14.47
N ALA A 404 -4.45 -3.45 -13.46
CA ALA A 404 -4.28 -4.09 -12.15
C ALA A 404 -4.61 -5.60 -12.12
N THR A 405 -4.91 -6.23 -13.26
CA THR A 405 -5.33 -7.65 -13.28
C THR A 405 -4.16 -8.62 -13.28
N ASP A 406 -2.96 -8.16 -13.62
CA ASP A 406 -1.72 -8.93 -13.65
C ASP A 406 -0.60 -8.37 -12.77
N ASP A 407 -0.90 -7.36 -11.94
CA ASP A 407 -0.03 -6.84 -10.89
C ASP A 407 0.54 -7.98 -10.01
N ILE A 408 1.82 -7.86 -9.66
CA ILE A 408 2.53 -8.82 -8.81
C ILE A 408 2.50 -8.33 -7.36
N ASP A 409 1.83 -9.08 -6.48
CA ASP A 409 1.95 -8.90 -5.03
C ASP A 409 3.25 -9.53 -4.52
N LEU A 410 4.23 -8.68 -4.21
CA LEU A 410 5.54 -9.11 -3.72
C LEU A 410 5.49 -9.60 -2.26
N LEU A 411 4.35 -9.41 -1.56
CA LEU A 411 4.08 -10.02 -0.27
C LEU A 411 3.28 -11.34 -0.38
N ASP A 412 3.06 -11.88 -1.59
CA ASP A 412 2.37 -13.16 -1.73
C ASP A 412 3.12 -14.29 -0.98
N GLY A 413 2.39 -14.96 -0.09
CA GLY A 413 2.92 -15.97 0.82
C GLY A 413 3.64 -15.42 2.06
N PHE A 414 3.77 -14.10 2.23
CA PHE A 414 4.29 -13.49 3.45
C PHE A 414 3.30 -13.70 4.61
N VAL A 415 3.78 -14.30 5.70
CA VAL A 415 3.03 -14.54 6.93
C VAL A 415 3.90 -14.10 8.09
N ALA A 416 3.57 -12.94 8.66
CA ALA A 416 4.28 -12.38 9.81
C ALA A 416 4.48 -13.43 10.93
N GLY A 417 5.73 -13.59 11.37
CA GLY A 417 6.13 -14.59 12.37
C GLY A 417 6.24 -16.02 11.87
N SER A 418 6.18 -16.28 10.55
CA SER A 418 6.24 -17.64 9.98
C SER A 418 7.07 -17.76 8.70
N ASP A 419 6.77 -17.01 7.64
CA ASP A 419 7.40 -17.17 6.32
C ASP A 419 7.43 -15.81 5.60
N HIS A 420 8.53 -15.49 4.91
CA HIS A 420 8.68 -14.22 4.18
C HIS A 420 8.17 -14.29 2.73
N GLY A 421 7.65 -15.43 2.29
CA GLY A 421 7.10 -15.61 0.95
C GLY A 421 8.19 -15.85 -0.12
N SER A 422 7.78 -15.95 -1.39
CA SER A 422 8.66 -16.40 -2.47
C SER A 422 9.50 -15.30 -3.12
N HIS A 423 9.07 -14.04 -2.98
CA HIS A 423 9.73 -12.87 -3.56
C HIS A 423 10.79 -12.26 -2.64
N TYR A 424 10.70 -12.50 -1.32
CA TYR A 424 11.65 -11.99 -0.35
C TYR A 424 13.02 -12.67 -0.47
N VAL A 425 14.09 -11.88 -0.38
CA VAL A 425 15.48 -12.34 -0.52
C VAL A 425 16.27 -12.19 0.78
N SER A 426 16.20 -11.03 1.44
CA SER A 426 16.97 -10.71 2.66
C SER A 426 16.63 -9.33 3.20
N GLY A 427 16.89 -9.04 4.48
CA GLY A 427 16.85 -7.69 5.04
C GLY A 427 16.50 -7.63 6.53
N ASP A 428 15.59 -8.51 6.95
CA ASP A 428 15.18 -8.79 8.32
C ASP A 428 16.34 -9.47 9.07
N ALA A 429 17.04 -8.70 9.91
CA ALA A 429 18.29 -9.07 10.55
C ALA A 429 18.06 -9.76 11.90
N ASP A 430 16.94 -9.50 12.56
CA ASP A 430 16.59 -10.04 13.87
C ASP A 430 15.38 -10.99 13.87
N ASP A 431 14.83 -11.28 12.69
CA ASP A 431 13.71 -12.19 12.41
C ASP A 431 12.39 -11.77 13.09
N ASP A 432 12.16 -10.45 13.24
CA ASP A 432 10.98 -9.90 13.90
C ASP A 432 9.82 -9.51 12.95
N TYR A 433 10.08 -9.54 11.64
CA TYR A 433 9.14 -9.24 10.55
C TYR A 433 8.71 -7.77 10.46
N LEU A 434 9.48 -6.85 11.01
CA LEU A 434 9.31 -5.40 10.89
C LEU A 434 10.49 -4.81 10.12
N VAL A 435 10.25 -3.73 9.37
CA VAL A 435 11.33 -3.00 8.71
C VAL A 435 11.89 -1.97 9.68
N ASP A 436 12.99 -2.33 10.33
CA ASP A 436 13.70 -1.45 11.25
C ASP A 436 14.48 -0.34 10.55
N SER A 437 14.79 0.71 11.31
CA SER A 437 15.53 1.89 10.83
C SER A 437 16.95 1.58 10.31
N ASP A 438 17.55 0.46 10.70
CA ASP A 438 18.87 0.00 10.24
C ASP A 438 18.79 -1.12 9.20
N GLU A 439 17.59 -1.49 8.74
CA GLU A 439 17.36 -2.57 7.80
C GLU A 439 17.13 -2.11 6.36
N THR A 440 17.29 -3.06 5.43
CA THR A 440 16.93 -2.87 4.03
C THR A 440 16.42 -4.18 3.45
N TRP A 441 15.10 -4.27 3.31
CA TRP A 441 14.42 -5.45 2.82
C TRP A 441 14.49 -5.53 1.30
N THR A 442 15.00 -6.64 0.80
CA THR A 442 15.21 -6.89 -0.62
C THR A 442 14.23 -7.93 -1.12
N PHE A 443 13.48 -7.58 -2.16
CA PHE A 443 12.58 -8.47 -2.89
C PHE A 443 13.00 -8.56 -4.35
N THR A 444 12.61 -9.65 -5.02
CA THR A 444 12.86 -9.83 -6.47
C THR A 444 11.66 -10.47 -7.18
N ALA A 445 11.43 -10.05 -8.42
CA ALA A 445 10.49 -10.67 -9.34
C ALA A 445 11.03 -10.63 -10.77
N THR A 446 10.71 -11.65 -11.57
CA THR A 446 11.05 -11.68 -13.00
C THR A 446 9.78 -11.53 -13.82
N VAL A 447 9.78 -10.53 -14.69
CA VAL A 447 8.69 -10.20 -15.62
C VAL A 447 9.13 -10.58 -17.03
N GLY A 448 8.28 -11.30 -17.75
CA GLY A 448 8.48 -11.58 -19.17
C GLY A 448 7.90 -10.43 -19.99
N ILE A 449 8.75 -9.71 -20.71
CA ILE A 449 8.34 -8.58 -21.55
C ILE A 449 8.27 -9.04 -23.01
N ASP A 450 7.09 -8.99 -23.62
CA ASP A 450 6.90 -9.15 -25.05
C ASP A 450 7.24 -7.84 -25.76
N ALA A 451 8.51 -7.70 -26.17
CA ALA A 451 9.05 -6.47 -26.73
C ALA A 451 8.68 -6.32 -28.21
N HIS A 452 7.44 -5.89 -28.48
CA HIS A 452 6.96 -5.68 -29.84
C HIS A 452 7.73 -4.57 -30.55
N ASN A 453 7.66 -3.35 -30.00
CA ASN A 453 8.16 -2.14 -30.65
C ASN A 453 9.24 -1.46 -29.82
N ALA A 454 10.18 -0.81 -30.49
CA ALA A 454 11.19 0.06 -29.92
C ALA A 454 10.56 1.16 -29.08
N GLY A 455 11.18 1.44 -27.94
CA GLY A 455 10.66 2.44 -27.01
C GLY A 455 11.13 2.22 -25.59
N SER A 456 10.24 2.51 -24.65
CA SER A 456 10.53 2.40 -23.23
C SER A 456 9.31 1.85 -22.52
N ILE A 457 9.57 0.87 -21.66
CA ILE A 457 8.58 0.24 -20.80
C ILE A 457 8.89 0.71 -19.39
N VAL A 458 7.91 1.32 -18.74
CA VAL A 458 7.99 1.76 -17.35
C VAL A 458 7.26 0.73 -16.52
N ASN A 459 7.94 0.22 -15.49
CA ASN A 459 7.38 -0.67 -14.50
C ASN A 459 7.38 0.06 -13.15
N THR A 460 6.24 0.15 -12.48
CA THR A 460 6.02 0.91 -11.23
C THR A 460 5.86 -0.05 -10.06
N VAL A 461 6.49 0.24 -8.91
CA VAL A 461 6.18 -0.44 -7.65
C VAL A 461 5.58 0.56 -6.67
N VAL A 462 4.63 0.12 -5.86
CA VAL A 462 4.11 0.89 -4.74
C VAL A 462 4.23 0.06 -3.47
N VAL A 463 4.81 0.67 -2.42
CA VAL A 463 4.87 0.09 -1.08
C VAL A 463 3.94 0.85 -0.14
N HIS A 464 3.34 0.11 0.79
CA HIS A 464 2.56 0.63 1.91
C HIS A 464 3.03 -0.02 3.21
N GLY A 465 3.03 0.75 4.29
CA GLY A 465 3.30 0.26 5.63
C GLY A 465 2.67 1.14 6.71
N HIS A 466 2.73 0.64 7.94
CA HIS A 466 2.36 1.35 9.16
C HIS A 466 3.41 1.08 10.23
N ASP A 467 3.60 2.02 11.16
CA ASP A 467 4.32 1.78 12.42
C ASP A 467 3.49 0.89 13.37
N ASP A 468 4.00 0.62 14.57
CA ASP A 468 3.37 -0.25 15.56
C ASP A 468 2.41 0.46 16.53
N ASP A 469 2.49 1.78 16.64
CA ASP A 469 1.70 2.60 17.55
C ASP A 469 0.74 3.60 16.87
N SER A 470 0.80 3.71 15.55
CA SER A 470 -0.17 4.36 14.67
C SER A 470 -0.79 3.38 13.68
N THR A 471 -1.77 3.89 12.93
CA THR A 471 -2.39 3.16 11.80
C THR A 471 -2.32 3.99 10.53
N ASP A 472 -1.49 5.03 10.54
CA ASP A 472 -1.35 5.97 9.43
C ASP A 472 -0.52 5.31 8.33
N ASP A 473 -1.07 5.32 7.11
CA ASP A 473 -0.46 4.70 5.93
C ASP A 473 0.71 5.54 5.44
N VAL A 474 1.91 4.95 5.47
CA VAL A 474 3.07 5.48 4.77
C VAL A 474 3.22 4.73 3.46
N THR A 475 3.41 5.50 2.39
CA THR A 475 3.52 4.95 1.05
C THR A 475 4.68 5.60 0.32
N ASP A 476 5.34 4.82 -0.50
CA ASP A 476 6.31 5.30 -1.47
C ASP A 476 6.15 4.50 -2.78
N SER A 477 6.65 5.08 -3.87
CA SER A 477 6.60 4.46 -5.19
C SER A 477 7.86 4.75 -5.97
N ASP A 478 8.33 3.78 -6.72
CA ASP A 478 9.46 3.97 -7.62
C ASP A 478 9.26 3.28 -8.98
N ASP A 479 9.90 3.85 -9.99
CA ASP A 479 9.78 3.43 -11.38
C ASP A 479 11.11 2.86 -11.88
N ALA A 480 11.07 1.70 -12.54
CA ALA A 480 12.19 1.20 -13.33
C ALA A 480 11.81 1.21 -14.82
N THR A 481 12.69 1.77 -15.65
CA THR A 481 12.49 1.84 -17.10
C THR A 481 13.41 0.87 -17.82
N VAL A 482 12.84 0.03 -18.68
CA VAL A 482 13.56 -0.83 -19.63
C VAL A 482 13.46 -0.22 -21.02
N THR A 483 14.59 -0.05 -21.70
CA THR A 483 14.61 0.40 -23.10
C THR A 483 14.48 -0.78 -24.04
N VAL A 484 13.47 -0.75 -24.93
CA VAL A 484 13.38 -1.69 -26.05
C VAL A 484 14.12 -1.07 -27.23
N LYS A 485 15.14 -1.76 -27.74
CA LYS A 485 15.98 -1.28 -28.83
C LYS A 485 15.47 -1.76 -30.18
N ASP A 486 15.40 -0.79 -31.09
CA ASP A 486 15.22 -0.98 -32.53
C ASP A 486 16.29 -1.91 -33.11
N VAL A 487 15.84 -2.96 -33.79
CA VAL A 487 16.62 -3.97 -34.51
C VAL A 487 16.39 -3.78 -36.00
N ALA A 488 17.48 -3.58 -36.74
CA ALA A 488 17.39 -3.32 -38.17
C ALA A 488 16.56 -4.42 -38.91
N PRO A 489 15.51 -4.03 -39.65
CA PRO A 489 14.64 -4.99 -40.32
C PRO A 489 15.35 -5.71 -41.48
N SER A 490 14.78 -6.83 -41.95
CA SER A 490 15.23 -7.51 -43.17
C SER A 490 14.09 -8.22 -43.88
N ILE A 491 14.06 -8.14 -45.22
CA ILE A 491 13.02 -8.78 -46.04
C ILE A 491 13.68 -9.63 -47.13
N ALA A 492 13.03 -10.73 -47.51
CA ALA A 492 13.39 -11.53 -48.67
C ALA A 492 12.20 -11.70 -49.61
N ILE A 493 12.49 -11.93 -50.88
CA ILE A 493 11.52 -12.26 -51.92
C ILE A 493 12.10 -13.37 -52.78
N ASP A 494 11.29 -14.40 -53.05
CA ASP A 494 11.57 -15.45 -54.03
C ASP A 494 10.58 -15.30 -55.19
N LYS A 495 11.12 -15.17 -56.39
CA LYS A 495 10.35 -15.01 -57.61
C LYS A 495 10.52 -16.23 -58.48
N THR A 496 9.40 -16.85 -58.80
CA THR A 496 9.33 -18.01 -59.68
C THR A 496 8.33 -17.77 -60.79
N VAL A 497 8.40 -18.59 -61.84
CA VAL A 497 7.53 -18.51 -63.00
C VAL A 497 7.06 -19.91 -63.36
N ASP A 498 5.82 -20.02 -63.80
CA ASP A 498 5.27 -21.15 -64.51
C ASP A 498 5.14 -20.74 -65.99
N GLY A 499 6.10 -21.20 -66.78
CA GLY A 499 6.24 -20.91 -68.20
C GLY A 499 5.63 -21.99 -69.08
N ASP A 500 5.74 -23.26 -68.72
CA ASP A 500 5.19 -24.36 -69.52
C ASP A 500 3.76 -24.77 -69.13
N HIS A 501 3.21 -24.13 -68.09
CA HIS A 501 1.84 -24.29 -67.59
C HIS A 501 1.58 -25.68 -66.99
N ASP A 502 2.60 -26.29 -66.39
CA ASP A 502 2.47 -27.57 -65.67
C ASP A 502 2.02 -27.39 -64.20
N GLY A 503 1.91 -26.14 -63.73
CA GLY A 503 1.52 -25.78 -62.37
C GLY A 503 2.65 -25.84 -61.35
N ILE A 504 3.87 -26.19 -61.78
CA ILE A 504 5.09 -26.13 -60.98
C ILE A 504 5.80 -24.81 -61.34
N PHE A 505 6.36 -24.16 -60.32
CA PHE A 505 7.02 -22.86 -60.50
C PHE A 505 8.51 -22.98 -60.20
N HIS A 506 9.34 -22.47 -61.10
CA HIS A 506 10.79 -22.41 -60.93
C HIS A 506 11.35 -21.03 -61.23
N SER A 507 12.57 -20.73 -60.75
CA SER A 507 13.25 -19.47 -61.07
C SER A 507 13.70 -19.39 -62.54
N SER A 508 13.70 -20.51 -63.25
CA SER A 508 13.91 -20.57 -64.68
C SER A 508 13.11 -21.68 -65.32
N GLU A 509 12.35 -21.34 -66.35
CA GLU A 509 11.54 -22.31 -67.10
C GLU A 509 11.64 -22.14 -68.60
N THR A 510 11.25 -23.21 -69.31
CA THR A 510 11.20 -23.22 -70.76
C THR A 510 9.75 -23.07 -71.21
N THR A 511 9.51 -22.31 -72.27
CA THR A 511 8.17 -22.19 -72.82
C THR A 511 8.15 -22.18 -74.33
N GLN A 512 6.96 -22.16 -74.93
CA GLN A 512 6.79 -22.11 -76.37
C GLN A 512 7.37 -20.81 -76.96
N SER A 513 7.77 -20.84 -78.23
CA SER A 513 8.09 -19.61 -78.93
C SER A 513 6.81 -18.93 -79.43
N GLY A 514 6.83 -17.60 -79.51
CA GLY A 514 5.70 -16.77 -79.95
C GLY A 514 4.98 -16.05 -78.81
N PRO A 515 3.87 -15.34 -79.13
CA PRO A 515 3.04 -14.66 -78.14
C PRO A 515 2.30 -15.65 -77.25
N GLN A 516 2.42 -15.50 -75.94
CA GLN A 516 1.74 -16.32 -74.94
C GLN A 516 1.75 -15.62 -73.59
N ASN A 517 0.99 -16.15 -72.63
CA ASN A 517 1.07 -15.72 -71.24
C ASN A 517 2.01 -16.65 -70.45
N VAL A 518 2.52 -16.14 -69.34
CA VAL A 518 3.21 -16.90 -68.28
C VAL A 518 2.82 -16.32 -66.93
N THR A 519 2.79 -17.14 -65.90
CA THR A 519 2.37 -16.71 -64.56
C THR A 519 3.56 -16.66 -63.63
N TYR A 520 3.73 -15.55 -62.91
CA TYR A 520 4.79 -15.38 -61.92
C TYR A 520 4.22 -15.44 -60.51
N HIS A 521 4.97 -16.08 -59.61
CA HIS A 521 4.74 -16.11 -58.16
C HIS A 521 5.81 -15.30 -57.44
N TYR A 522 5.38 -14.61 -56.39
CA TYR A 522 6.24 -13.79 -55.53
C TYR A 522 5.99 -14.21 -54.08
N ALA A 523 6.96 -14.86 -53.46
CA ALA A 523 6.90 -15.26 -52.06
C ALA A 523 7.76 -14.30 -51.23
N ILE A 524 7.12 -13.51 -50.38
CA ILE A 524 7.76 -12.53 -49.51
C ILE A 524 7.84 -13.09 -48.09
N THR A 525 9.02 -12.97 -47.47
CA THR A 525 9.25 -13.37 -46.08
C THR A 525 9.92 -12.26 -45.30
N ASN A 526 9.44 -12.04 -44.08
CA ASN A 526 10.16 -11.26 -43.10
C ASN A 526 11.33 -12.10 -42.58
N THR A 527 12.54 -11.57 -42.73
CA THR A 527 13.80 -12.21 -42.33
C THR A 527 14.55 -11.38 -41.30
N SER A 528 13.84 -10.44 -40.65
CA SER A 528 14.37 -9.64 -39.54
C SER A 528 15.01 -10.56 -38.50
N PRO A 529 16.16 -10.15 -37.92
CA PRO A 529 16.73 -10.84 -36.78
C PRO A 529 15.86 -10.72 -35.52
N ALA A 530 15.13 -9.60 -35.40
CA ALA A 530 14.05 -9.44 -34.44
C ALA A 530 12.94 -10.45 -34.80
N GLY A 531 12.49 -11.18 -33.79
CA GLY A 531 11.75 -12.44 -33.93
C GLY A 531 10.31 -12.31 -34.40
N ALA A 532 9.38 -12.97 -33.72
CA ALA A 532 7.97 -13.06 -34.13
C ALA A 532 7.14 -11.81 -33.81
N LEU A 533 7.71 -10.83 -33.11
CA LEU A 533 6.97 -9.65 -32.63
C LEU A 533 7.34 -8.35 -33.37
N ASP A 534 8.16 -8.43 -34.41
CA ASP A 534 8.62 -7.31 -35.25
C ASP A 534 8.17 -7.55 -36.71
N PRO A 535 6.93 -7.17 -37.06
CA PRO A 535 6.36 -7.40 -38.38
C PRO A 535 6.69 -6.27 -39.36
N LEU A 536 6.69 -6.56 -40.67
CA LEU A 536 7.03 -5.55 -41.69
C LEU A 536 5.80 -4.98 -42.39
N THR A 537 5.79 -3.66 -42.59
CA THR A 537 4.82 -2.99 -43.46
C THR A 537 5.35 -2.92 -44.90
N LEU A 538 4.69 -3.61 -45.84
CA LEU A 538 4.99 -3.48 -47.27
C LEU A 538 4.66 -2.07 -47.78
N THR A 539 5.63 -1.43 -48.45
CA THR A 539 5.46 -0.09 -49.03
C THR A 539 5.53 -0.07 -50.55
N SER A 540 6.18 -1.06 -51.15
CA SER A 540 6.25 -1.24 -52.60
C SER A 540 6.46 -2.70 -52.95
N LEU A 541 5.76 -3.19 -53.96
CA LEU A 541 6.06 -4.47 -54.62
C LEU A 541 5.86 -4.28 -56.12
N VAL A 542 6.98 -4.16 -56.83
CA VAL A 542 6.99 -3.76 -58.24
C VAL A 542 7.79 -4.75 -59.05
N ASP A 543 7.16 -5.24 -60.09
CA ASP A 543 7.74 -6.12 -61.10
C ASP A 543 8.09 -5.29 -62.35
N ASP A 544 9.30 -5.42 -62.89
CA ASP A 544 9.77 -4.66 -64.05
C ASP A 544 9.22 -5.18 -65.39
N ASN A 545 8.33 -6.18 -65.35
CA ASN A 545 7.74 -6.82 -66.51
C ASN A 545 8.80 -7.32 -67.50
N GLY A 546 10.00 -7.63 -67.02
CA GLY A 546 11.20 -7.97 -67.79
C GLY A 546 11.64 -6.92 -68.80
N THR A 547 11.40 -5.64 -68.51
CA THR A 547 11.87 -4.50 -69.31
C THR A 547 12.50 -3.40 -68.43
N ALA A 548 13.26 -2.50 -69.06
CA ALA A 548 13.77 -1.31 -68.36
C ALA A 548 12.79 -0.12 -68.38
N ASN A 549 11.58 -0.31 -68.91
CA ASN A 549 10.59 0.73 -69.10
C ASN A 549 9.61 0.81 -67.92
N ALA A 550 9.90 1.69 -66.97
CA ALA A 550 9.06 1.89 -65.79
C ALA A 550 7.56 2.21 -66.04
N GLY A 551 7.17 2.50 -67.29
CA GLY A 551 5.77 2.70 -67.65
C GLY A 551 4.96 1.42 -67.84
N ASP A 552 5.60 0.25 -67.92
CA ASP A 552 4.94 -1.06 -68.02
C ASP A 552 5.14 -1.97 -66.81
N ASP A 553 5.81 -1.46 -65.77
CA ASP A 553 5.97 -2.12 -64.47
C ASP A 553 4.61 -2.49 -63.86
N ILE A 554 4.55 -3.66 -63.23
CA ILE A 554 3.34 -4.17 -62.56
C ILE A 554 3.45 -3.85 -61.07
N ASN A 555 2.53 -3.03 -60.57
CA ASN A 555 2.38 -2.79 -59.14
C ASN A 555 1.51 -3.90 -58.51
N LEU A 556 2.18 -4.83 -57.84
CA LEU A 556 1.54 -5.98 -57.21
C LEU A 556 0.76 -5.60 -55.93
N LEU A 557 1.00 -4.40 -55.35
CA LEU A 557 0.16 -3.85 -54.27
C LEU A 557 -1.05 -3.06 -54.79
N SER A 558 -1.39 -3.17 -56.09
CA SER A 558 -2.57 -2.49 -56.63
C SER A 558 -3.85 -2.91 -55.89
N GLY A 559 -4.51 -1.92 -55.26
CA GLY A 559 -5.71 -2.13 -54.46
C GLY A 559 -5.44 -2.55 -53.01
N PHE A 560 -4.18 -2.71 -52.60
CA PHE A 560 -3.83 -2.95 -51.21
C PHE A 560 -4.15 -1.72 -50.35
N VAL A 561 -4.90 -1.93 -49.28
CA VAL A 561 -5.24 -0.93 -48.27
C VAL A 561 -5.09 -1.62 -46.91
N ALA A 562 -4.09 -1.18 -46.14
CA ALA A 562 -3.84 -1.69 -44.80
C ALA A 562 -5.14 -1.71 -43.96
N ASN A 563 -5.35 -2.79 -43.21
CA ASN A 563 -6.56 -3.01 -42.40
C ASN A 563 -7.88 -3.11 -43.19
N SER A 564 -7.85 -3.29 -44.52
CA SER A 564 -9.07 -3.34 -45.33
C SER A 564 -9.05 -4.28 -46.52
N SER A 565 -7.97 -4.38 -47.29
CA SER A 565 -7.92 -5.22 -48.50
C SER A 565 -6.49 -5.52 -48.90
N HIS A 566 -6.18 -6.77 -49.25
CA HIS A 566 -4.87 -7.17 -49.78
C HIS A 566 -4.64 -6.86 -51.27
N GLY A 567 -5.62 -6.23 -51.93
CA GLY A 567 -5.53 -5.93 -53.37
C GLY A 567 -5.85 -7.13 -54.27
N THR A 568 -5.53 -6.99 -55.56
CA THR A 568 -5.95 -7.95 -56.61
C THR A 568 -4.94 -9.04 -56.93
N HIS A 569 -3.68 -8.87 -56.53
CA HIS A 569 -2.59 -9.81 -56.82
C HIS A 569 -2.23 -10.71 -55.64
N TYR A 570 -2.72 -10.40 -54.44
CA TYR A 570 -2.47 -11.21 -53.26
C TYR A 570 -3.24 -12.53 -53.32
N VAL A 571 -2.56 -13.63 -52.96
CA VAL A 571 -3.10 -14.99 -52.98
C VAL A 571 -3.31 -15.52 -51.56
N SER A 572 -2.29 -15.45 -50.71
CA SER A 572 -2.29 -16.01 -49.34
C SER A 572 -1.07 -15.55 -48.54
N GLY A 573 -1.06 -15.76 -47.21
CA GLY A 573 0.14 -15.60 -46.37
C GLY A 573 -0.10 -14.95 -45.02
N ASP A 574 -0.97 -13.94 -44.99
CA ASP A 574 -1.48 -13.24 -43.81
C ASP A 574 -2.48 -14.15 -43.06
N THR A 575 -2.01 -14.72 -41.97
CA THR A 575 -2.70 -15.75 -41.18
C THR A 575 -3.56 -15.17 -40.07
N ASP A 576 -3.19 -14.01 -39.54
CA ASP A 576 -3.90 -13.35 -38.44
C ASP A 576 -4.76 -12.15 -38.90
N ASN A 577 -4.62 -11.73 -40.17
CA ASN A 577 -5.31 -10.63 -40.83
C ASN A 577 -4.95 -9.24 -40.28
N ASP A 578 -3.70 -9.05 -39.85
CA ASP A 578 -3.19 -7.77 -39.36
C ASP A 578 -2.60 -6.87 -40.48
N TYR A 579 -2.45 -7.41 -41.70
CA TYR A 579 -1.89 -6.75 -42.88
C TYR A 579 -0.40 -6.38 -42.77
N LEU A 580 0.35 -7.07 -41.91
CA LEU A 580 1.80 -6.96 -41.75
C LEU A 580 2.47 -8.30 -42.06
N VAL A 581 3.74 -8.27 -42.47
CA VAL A 581 4.48 -9.50 -42.79
C VAL A 581 5.22 -9.97 -41.55
N ASP A 582 4.65 -10.94 -40.85
CA ASP A 582 5.31 -11.59 -39.71
C ASP A 582 6.45 -12.52 -40.12
N SER A 583 7.37 -12.78 -39.20
CA SER A 583 8.51 -13.68 -39.44
C SER A 583 8.14 -15.17 -39.56
N ASN A 584 6.93 -15.55 -39.15
CA ASN A 584 6.37 -16.89 -39.35
C ASN A 584 5.49 -17.01 -40.61
N GLU A 585 5.33 -15.92 -41.37
CA GLU A 585 4.47 -15.86 -42.54
C GLU A 585 5.24 -15.92 -43.86
N THR A 586 4.53 -16.25 -44.93
CA THR A 586 5.03 -16.16 -46.30
C THR A 586 3.91 -15.63 -47.18
N TRP A 587 4.03 -14.37 -47.59
CA TRP A 587 3.04 -13.69 -48.40
C TRP A 587 3.26 -14.00 -49.88
N THR A 588 2.27 -14.64 -50.49
CA THR A 588 2.27 -15.02 -51.90
C THR A 588 1.44 -14.05 -52.72
N PHE A 589 2.05 -13.50 -53.76
CA PHE A 589 1.37 -12.73 -54.81
C PHE A 589 1.50 -13.45 -56.15
N GLU A 590 0.58 -13.17 -57.07
CA GLU A 590 0.57 -13.74 -58.43
C GLU A 590 0.27 -12.68 -59.49
N ALA A 591 0.96 -12.78 -60.63
CA ALA A 591 0.64 -11.99 -61.82
C ALA A 591 0.96 -12.73 -63.12
N THR A 592 0.01 -12.69 -64.06
CA THR A 592 0.17 -13.22 -65.41
C THR A 592 0.65 -12.13 -66.37
N THR A 593 1.70 -12.43 -67.13
CA THR A 593 2.33 -11.51 -68.05
C THR A 593 2.37 -12.08 -69.47
N ALA A 594 2.03 -11.25 -70.45
CA ALA A 594 2.22 -11.60 -71.86
C ALA A 594 3.70 -11.49 -72.24
N ILE A 595 4.23 -12.56 -72.84
CA ILE A 595 5.58 -12.62 -73.41
C ILE A 595 5.52 -12.98 -74.89
N ASN A 596 6.57 -12.64 -75.62
CA ASN A 596 6.66 -12.95 -77.05
C ASN A 596 8.12 -13.27 -77.41
N LEU A 597 8.51 -14.54 -77.24
CA LEU A 597 9.89 -14.99 -77.42
C LEU A 597 10.12 -15.54 -78.83
N LEU A 598 11.27 -15.20 -79.42
CA LEU A 598 11.72 -15.77 -80.69
C LEU A 598 12.16 -17.22 -80.52
N PRO A 599 11.99 -18.11 -81.51
CA PRO A 599 12.58 -19.43 -81.47
C PRO A 599 14.11 -19.42 -81.34
N GLY A 600 14.67 -20.50 -80.80
CA GLY A 600 16.12 -20.71 -80.73
C GLY A 600 16.77 -20.22 -79.44
N GLY A 601 16.08 -20.37 -78.31
CA GLY A 601 16.66 -20.09 -76.99
C GLY A 601 16.61 -18.62 -76.58
N ALA A 602 15.70 -17.82 -77.15
CA ALA A 602 15.50 -16.46 -76.67
C ALA A 602 14.97 -16.49 -75.23
N SER A 603 15.43 -15.58 -74.38
CA SER A 603 14.99 -15.52 -72.99
C SER A 603 14.58 -14.12 -72.57
N LYS A 604 13.72 -14.06 -71.55
CA LYS A 604 13.31 -12.84 -70.85
C LYS A 604 13.50 -13.07 -69.36
N THR A 605 14.36 -12.27 -68.75
CA THR A 605 14.55 -12.23 -67.29
C THR A 605 13.71 -11.07 -66.74
N ASN A 606 12.89 -11.37 -65.74
CA ASN A 606 11.97 -10.44 -65.10
C ASN A 606 12.40 -10.20 -63.65
N LEU A 607 12.62 -8.95 -63.26
CA LEU A 607 13.06 -8.52 -61.93
C LEU A 607 11.87 -8.04 -61.09
N VAL A 608 11.78 -8.49 -59.85
CA VAL A 608 10.90 -7.88 -58.84
C VAL A 608 11.73 -7.12 -57.81
N THR A 609 11.20 -6.01 -57.33
CA THR A 609 11.71 -5.30 -56.15
C THR A 609 10.59 -5.18 -55.12
N VAL A 610 10.85 -5.68 -53.92
CA VAL A 610 10.01 -5.42 -52.74
C VAL A 610 10.69 -4.37 -51.88
N ALA A 611 9.90 -3.47 -51.32
CA ALA A 611 10.31 -2.55 -50.26
C ALA A 611 9.32 -2.64 -49.10
N ALA A 612 9.86 -2.66 -47.90
CA ALA A 612 9.11 -2.63 -46.66
C ALA A 612 9.76 -1.66 -45.69
N HIS A 613 9.01 -1.26 -44.69
CA HIS A 613 9.57 -0.65 -43.50
C HIS A 613 9.19 -1.49 -42.30
N ASP A 614 10.00 -1.34 -41.28
CA ASP A 614 9.62 -1.57 -39.89
C ASP A 614 8.22 -1.00 -39.58
N ASP A 615 7.41 -1.66 -38.75
CA ASP A 615 6.05 -1.20 -38.46
C ASP A 615 6.03 -0.01 -37.47
N ASP A 616 7.04 0.08 -36.62
CA ASP A 616 7.15 1.07 -35.56
C ASP A 616 8.12 2.23 -35.90
N SER A 617 8.92 2.04 -36.96
CA SER A 617 9.95 2.98 -37.39
C SER A 617 9.84 3.31 -38.88
N LEU A 618 10.69 4.22 -39.34
CA LEU A 618 10.80 4.53 -40.78
C LEU A 618 12.01 3.84 -41.40
N ASN A 619 12.61 2.85 -40.72
CA ASN A 619 13.72 2.08 -41.25
C ASN A 619 13.23 1.23 -42.42
N SER A 620 13.83 1.44 -43.59
CA SER A 620 13.33 0.87 -44.84
C SER A 620 14.27 -0.17 -45.39
N VAL A 621 13.72 -1.30 -45.82
CA VAL A 621 14.44 -2.44 -46.39
C VAL A 621 13.93 -2.75 -47.77
N THR A 622 14.80 -3.29 -48.61
CA THR A 622 14.46 -3.70 -49.96
C THR A 622 15.10 -5.03 -50.29
N ALA A 623 14.38 -5.88 -51.02
CA ALA A 623 14.92 -7.10 -51.61
C ALA A 623 14.52 -7.20 -53.08
N GLN A 624 15.29 -7.98 -53.82
CA GLN A 624 15.11 -8.17 -55.24
C GLN A 624 15.33 -9.62 -55.60
N ASP A 625 14.58 -10.10 -56.57
CA ASP A 625 14.82 -11.41 -57.16
C ASP A 625 14.38 -11.45 -58.64
N THR A 626 14.86 -12.44 -59.39
CA THR A 626 14.59 -12.58 -60.82
C THR A 626 14.12 -13.97 -61.18
N ALA A 627 13.11 -14.04 -62.06
CA ALA A 627 12.73 -15.27 -62.76
C ALA A 627 12.98 -15.14 -64.26
N THR A 628 13.37 -16.23 -64.92
CA THR A 628 13.69 -16.23 -66.35
C THR A 628 12.83 -17.23 -67.12
N VAL A 629 12.21 -16.77 -68.20
CA VAL A 629 11.54 -17.65 -69.17
C VAL A 629 12.37 -17.71 -70.43
N THR A 630 12.62 -18.92 -70.93
CA THR A 630 13.38 -19.16 -72.15
C THR A 630 12.51 -19.91 -73.16
N SER A 631 12.41 -19.44 -74.41
CA SER A 631 11.80 -20.23 -75.47
C SER A 631 12.65 -21.47 -75.73
N PHE A 632 12.04 -22.63 -75.95
CA PHE A 632 12.84 -23.81 -76.29
C PHE A 632 13.67 -23.62 -77.58
N ASP A 633 14.86 -24.23 -77.64
CA ASP A 633 15.89 -24.04 -78.69
C ASP A 633 15.45 -24.45 -80.11
N GLY A 634 14.29 -25.08 -80.25
CA GLY A 634 13.69 -25.54 -81.50
C GLY A 634 13.11 -26.94 -81.35
N PRO A 635 12.18 -27.35 -82.24
CA PRO A 635 11.47 -28.61 -82.06
C PRO A 635 12.43 -29.77 -82.23
N GLY A 636 12.46 -30.63 -81.22
CA GLY A 636 13.28 -31.84 -81.22
C GLY A 636 12.82 -32.84 -82.29
N VAL A 637 11.51 -32.95 -82.49
CA VAL A 637 10.88 -33.84 -83.47
C VAL A 637 10.22 -33.03 -84.58
N ARG A 638 10.57 -33.31 -85.83
CA ARG A 638 10.07 -32.59 -87.00
C ARG A 638 8.90 -33.33 -87.65
N THR A 639 8.11 -32.63 -88.47
CA THR A 639 7.29 -33.29 -89.50
C THR A 639 8.01 -33.36 -90.86
N PRO A 640 8.98 -34.26 -91.11
CA PRO A 640 9.43 -34.48 -92.47
C PRO A 640 8.34 -35.05 -93.37
N GLY A 641 8.22 -34.51 -94.58
CA GLY A 641 7.55 -35.21 -95.68
C GLY A 641 8.17 -36.58 -96.01
N PHE A 642 9.36 -36.89 -95.45
CA PHE A 642 10.11 -38.12 -95.61
C PHE A 642 11.04 -38.40 -94.40
N TRP A 643 10.51 -38.95 -93.29
CA TRP A 643 11.31 -39.24 -92.09
C TRP A 643 12.52 -40.14 -92.37
N THR A 644 12.41 -40.98 -93.40
CA THR A 644 13.43 -41.97 -93.82
C THR A 644 14.42 -41.48 -94.88
N ASN A 645 14.29 -40.25 -95.43
CA ASN A 645 14.97 -39.87 -96.69
C ASN A 645 15.63 -38.47 -96.72
N LEU A 646 15.81 -37.80 -95.57
CA LEU A 646 16.41 -36.46 -95.51
C LEU A 646 17.94 -36.42 -95.38
N GLY A 647 18.64 -37.54 -95.54
CA GLY A 647 20.12 -37.59 -95.43
C GLY A 647 20.65 -37.21 -94.05
N LYS A 648 19.76 -37.17 -93.04
CA LYS A 648 20.01 -36.95 -91.62
C LYS A 648 19.27 -38.05 -90.84
N SER A 649 19.83 -38.52 -89.73
CA SER A 649 19.31 -39.66 -88.96
C SER A 649 18.18 -39.21 -88.04
N PHE A 650 16.98 -38.98 -88.59
CA PHE A 650 15.85 -38.50 -87.80
C PHE A 650 14.99 -39.61 -87.19
N TRP A 651 15.11 -40.87 -87.66
CA TRP A 651 14.70 -42.12 -87.00
C TRP A 651 14.91 -43.31 -87.96
N ASP A 652 15.33 -44.49 -87.50
CA ASP A 652 15.64 -45.66 -88.36
C ASP A 652 14.63 -46.83 -88.23
N GLY A 653 13.57 -46.65 -87.45
CA GLY A 653 12.57 -47.70 -87.22
C GLY A 653 12.95 -48.71 -86.14
N VAL A 654 14.15 -48.58 -85.54
CA VAL A 654 14.72 -49.55 -84.59
C VAL A 654 14.88 -48.92 -83.21
N ASP A 655 14.22 -49.53 -82.23
CA ASP A 655 14.30 -49.11 -80.83
C ASP A 655 15.76 -49.11 -80.32
N GLY A 656 16.20 -47.97 -79.79
CA GLY A 656 17.50 -47.81 -79.12
C GLY A 656 18.75 -47.64 -79.99
N VAL A 657 18.65 -47.46 -81.32
CA VAL A 657 19.84 -47.48 -82.21
C VAL A 657 20.22 -46.13 -82.85
N GLY A 658 19.46 -45.03 -82.75
CA GLY A 658 19.91 -43.77 -83.34
C GLY A 658 19.18 -42.49 -82.93
N LYS A 659 19.78 -41.71 -82.01
CA LYS A 659 19.49 -40.27 -81.86
C LYS A 659 20.37 -39.46 -82.82
N THR A 660 19.80 -38.59 -83.66
CA THR A 660 20.52 -37.34 -84.03
C THR A 660 19.61 -36.11 -83.99
N GLY A 661 19.52 -35.53 -82.80
CA GLY A 661 18.95 -34.21 -82.47
C GLY A 661 18.81 -34.11 -80.95
N PRO A 662 18.98 -32.92 -80.34
CA PRO A 662 18.54 -32.73 -78.96
C PRO A 662 16.99 -32.91 -78.90
N ASN A 663 16.50 -33.61 -77.88
CA ASN A 663 15.08 -33.70 -77.51
C ASN A 663 14.18 -34.58 -78.39
N PHE A 664 14.63 -35.77 -78.78
CA PHE A 664 13.73 -36.84 -79.22
C PHE A 664 13.34 -37.70 -78.00
N ALA A 665 12.05 -38.05 -77.87
CA ALA A 665 11.50 -38.82 -76.75
C ALA A 665 12.19 -40.20 -76.58
N ASP A 666 12.25 -40.75 -75.38
CA ASP A 666 12.78 -42.10 -75.18
C ASP A 666 11.73 -43.15 -75.57
N HIS A 667 12.15 -44.26 -76.18
CA HIS A 667 11.28 -45.37 -76.66
C HIS A 667 10.27 -45.05 -77.78
N GLU A 668 10.29 -43.82 -78.28
CA GLU A 668 9.87 -43.24 -79.57
C GLU A 668 8.56 -43.68 -80.25
N LEU A 669 8.19 -44.96 -80.34
CA LEU A 669 6.85 -45.39 -80.80
C LEU A 669 6.32 -46.62 -80.04
N ARG A 670 7.06 -47.09 -79.03
CA ARG A 670 6.78 -48.33 -78.30
C ARG A 670 6.43 -48.03 -76.85
N TYR A 671 5.33 -47.33 -76.63
CA TYR A 671 4.81 -47.08 -75.30
C TYR A 671 3.87 -48.21 -74.89
N VAL A 672 3.90 -48.54 -73.61
CA VAL A 672 2.99 -49.50 -73.00
C VAL A 672 1.77 -48.69 -72.57
N VAL A 673 0.68 -48.82 -73.32
CA VAL A 673 -0.54 -48.04 -73.16
C VAL A 673 -1.76 -48.97 -73.13
N ASP A 674 -2.91 -48.47 -72.73
CA ASP A 674 -4.21 -49.11 -72.84
C ASP A 674 -4.71 -49.05 -74.29
N ALA A 675 -4.26 -50.02 -75.10
CA ALA A 675 -4.52 -50.05 -76.54
C ALA A 675 -5.98 -50.34 -76.93
N ASN A 676 -6.86 -50.65 -75.97
CA ASN A 676 -8.26 -50.99 -76.21
C ASN A 676 -9.24 -50.27 -75.26
N ASN A 677 -8.77 -49.28 -74.50
CA ASN A 677 -9.52 -48.49 -73.53
C ASN A 677 -10.31 -49.35 -72.51
N ASP A 678 -9.69 -50.42 -72.00
CA ASP A 678 -10.28 -51.28 -70.95
C ASP A 678 -9.77 -50.97 -69.53
N LYS A 679 -9.03 -49.87 -69.39
CA LYS A 679 -8.33 -49.37 -68.20
C LYS A 679 -7.17 -50.25 -67.74
N THR A 680 -6.60 -51.04 -68.65
CA THR A 680 -5.43 -51.89 -68.38
C THR A 680 -4.35 -51.69 -69.44
N LEU A 681 -3.12 -51.47 -68.99
CA LEU A 681 -1.97 -51.37 -69.90
C LEU A 681 -1.71 -52.70 -70.65
N ASP A 682 -1.40 -52.60 -71.94
CA ASP A 682 -1.17 -53.72 -72.87
C ASP A 682 0.32 -53.85 -73.31
N PRO A 683 1.23 -54.44 -72.51
CA PRO A 683 2.64 -54.60 -72.90
C PRO A 683 2.88 -55.36 -74.21
N GLY A 684 1.91 -56.16 -74.66
CA GLY A 684 1.96 -56.92 -75.91
C GLY A 684 1.51 -56.15 -77.16
N LYS A 685 0.95 -54.95 -77.01
CA LYS A 685 0.45 -54.10 -78.11
C LYS A 685 1.04 -52.69 -78.00
N PRO A 686 2.37 -52.54 -78.16
CA PRO A 686 3.00 -51.22 -78.04
C PRO A 686 2.48 -50.27 -79.13
N GLY A 687 2.36 -48.99 -78.79
CA GLY A 687 1.92 -47.95 -79.71
C GLY A 687 2.04 -46.56 -79.07
N LEU A 688 1.39 -45.58 -79.67
CA LEU A 688 1.21 -44.24 -79.12
C LEU A 688 -0.24 -44.09 -78.69
N LEU A 689 -0.46 -43.59 -77.47
CA LEU A 689 -1.74 -43.03 -77.04
C LEU A 689 -1.56 -41.51 -77.06
N ILE A 690 -2.00 -40.86 -78.14
CA ILE A 690 -1.84 -39.41 -78.31
C ILE A 690 -2.98 -38.73 -77.56
N GLY A 691 -2.69 -37.74 -76.71
CA GLY A 691 -3.68 -37.06 -75.85
C GLY A 691 -3.70 -37.52 -74.39
N ASP A 692 -2.85 -38.49 -74.03
CA ASP A 692 -2.59 -38.97 -72.66
C ASP A 692 -1.55 -38.06 -71.98
N TYR A 693 -2.00 -36.86 -71.61
CA TYR A 693 -1.12 -35.75 -71.22
C TYR A 693 -0.48 -36.00 -69.85
N ASP A 694 -1.08 -36.78 -68.95
CA ASP A 694 -0.41 -37.14 -67.70
C ASP A 694 0.66 -38.24 -67.86
N LYS A 695 0.68 -38.91 -69.03
CA LYS A 695 1.64 -39.92 -69.47
C LYS A 695 1.55 -41.22 -68.66
N ASP A 696 0.40 -41.51 -68.07
CA ASP A 696 0.18 -42.73 -67.30
C ASP A 696 -0.11 -43.96 -68.20
N GLY A 697 -0.39 -43.73 -69.49
CA GLY A 697 -0.66 -44.76 -70.50
C GLY A 697 -2.12 -45.15 -70.62
N ILE A 698 -3.03 -44.50 -69.88
CA ILE A 698 -4.47 -44.74 -69.84
C ILE A 698 -5.16 -43.51 -70.44
N THR A 699 -6.44 -43.64 -70.79
CA THR A 699 -7.28 -42.49 -71.17
C THR A 699 -8.11 -42.09 -69.98
N ASP A 700 -7.87 -40.92 -69.41
CA ASP A 700 -8.63 -40.45 -68.25
C ASP A 700 -9.90 -39.66 -68.61
N PRO A 701 -10.82 -39.42 -67.65
CA PRO A 701 -12.11 -38.77 -67.94
C PRO A 701 -12.03 -37.36 -68.54
N ASP A 702 -10.93 -36.66 -68.28
CA ASP A 702 -10.59 -35.31 -68.78
C ASP A 702 -9.67 -35.33 -70.01
N GLU A 703 -9.28 -36.51 -70.47
CA GLU A 703 -8.47 -36.67 -71.66
C GLU A 703 -9.31 -37.09 -72.88
N ASP A 704 -8.82 -36.71 -74.05
CA ASP A 704 -9.31 -37.19 -75.32
C ASP A 704 -8.15 -37.81 -76.09
N THR A 705 -8.22 -39.12 -76.37
CA THR A 705 -7.06 -39.86 -76.84
C THR A 705 -7.25 -40.54 -78.19
N PHE A 706 -6.14 -40.76 -78.89
CA PHE A 706 -6.11 -41.47 -80.16
C PHE A 706 -4.98 -42.49 -80.21
N PHE A 707 -5.33 -43.76 -80.34
CA PHE A 707 -4.36 -44.86 -80.31
C PHE A 707 -3.83 -45.20 -81.71
N ILE A 708 -2.51 -45.21 -81.86
CA ILE A 708 -1.82 -45.68 -83.06
C ILE A 708 -0.88 -46.83 -82.69
N SER A 709 -1.16 -48.02 -83.21
CA SER A 709 -0.29 -49.19 -82.99
C SER A 709 1.13 -48.92 -83.51
N TYR A 710 2.16 -49.50 -82.88
CA TYR A 710 3.55 -49.35 -83.34
C TYR A 710 3.72 -49.66 -84.84
N ALA A 711 3.05 -50.70 -85.32
CA ALA A 711 3.12 -51.11 -86.72
C ALA A 711 2.45 -50.09 -87.66
N ASP A 712 1.44 -49.37 -87.19
CA ASP A 712 0.74 -48.35 -87.97
C ASP A 712 1.40 -46.98 -87.85
N ALA A 713 1.96 -46.63 -86.69
CA ALA A 713 2.78 -45.44 -86.53
C ALA A 713 3.98 -45.48 -87.48
N LEU A 714 4.62 -46.65 -87.61
CA LEU A 714 5.63 -46.95 -88.63
C LEU A 714 5.14 -46.65 -90.07
N LYS A 715 3.89 -46.98 -90.39
CA LYS A 715 3.31 -46.72 -91.72
C LYS A 715 2.99 -45.25 -91.92
N VAL A 716 2.46 -44.58 -90.88
CA VAL A 716 2.09 -43.16 -90.90
C VAL A 716 3.31 -42.28 -91.21
N ILE A 717 4.47 -42.62 -90.64
CA ILE A 717 5.72 -41.88 -90.85
C ILE A 717 6.53 -42.37 -92.08
N ASP A 718 6.24 -43.55 -92.65
CA ASP A 718 6.90 -44.07 -93.86
C ASP A 718 6.32 -43.45 -95.15
N ALA A 719 7.11 -42.56 -95.74
CA ALA A 719 6.75 -41.86 -96.97
C ALA A 719 6.79 -42.71 -98.27
N SER A 720 7.17 -43.99 -98.20
CA SER A 720 7.17 -44.91 -99.35
C SER A 720 5.84 -45.62 -99.59
N ALA A 721 4.95 -45.65 -98.59
CA ALA A 721 3.55 -46.04 -98.74
C ALA A 721 2.79 -44.89 -99.44
N LYS A 722 2.54 -45.02 -100.75
CA LYS A 722 1.91 -43.97 -101.57
C LYS A 722 0.40 -43.85 -101.38
N ASP A 723 -0.06 -43.65 -100.15
CA ASP A 723 -1.46 -43.28 -99.89
C ASP A 723 -1.66 -41.75 -100.01
N GLN A 724 -0.99 -41.13 -100.98
CA GLN A 724 -0.94 -39.66 -101.24
C GLN A 724 -2.30 -39.00 -101.54
N GLN A 725 -3.39 -39.77 -101.52
CA GLN A 725 -4.75 -39.27 -101.68
C GLN A 725 -5.56 -39.30 -100.38
N ASP A 726 -4.98 -39.75 -99.27
CA ASP A 726 -5.60 -39.78 -97.95
C ASP A 726 -4.91 -38.80 -97.00
N THR A 727 -5.56 -37.69 -96.70
CA THR A 727 -5.00 -36.61 -95.88
C THR A 727 -4.95 -36.97 -94.40
N ARG A 728 -5.61 -38.05 -93.96
CA ARG A 728 -5.47 -38.57 -92.60
C ARG A 728 -4.02 -38.93 -92.26
N PHE A 729 -3.26 -39.45 -93.23
CA PHE A 729 -1.83 -39.74 -93.06
C PHE A 729 -0.98 -38.48 -92.89
N VAL A 730 -1.41 -37.35 -93.46
CA VAL A 730 -0.71 -36.07 -93.29
C VAL A 730 -0.89 -35.60 -91.85
N LEU A 731 -2.13 -35.50 -91.40
CA LEU A 731 -2.43 -34.99 -90.06
C LEU A 731 -1.95 -35.94 -88.95
N ALA A 732 -2.09 -37.26 -89.12
CA ALA A 732 -1.55 -38.23 -88.17
C ALA A 732 -0.03 -38.14 -88.03
N ARG A 733 0.70 -37.79 -89.10
CA ARG A 733 2.15 -37.58 -89.02
C ARG A 733 2.49 -36.32 -88.23
N ASP A 734 1.71 -35.25 -88.39
CA ASP A 734 1.89 -34.03 -87.59
C ASP A 734 1.59 -34.28 -86.12
N ALA A 735 0.47 -34.95 -85.83
CA ALA A 735 0.08 -35.31 -84.47
C ALA A 735 1.13 -36.20 -83.80
N VAL A 736 1.66 -37.22 -84.51
CA VAL A 736 2.76 -38.05 -84.01
C VAL A 736 4.00 -37.21 -83.74
N ALA A 737 4.40 -36.31 -84.65
CA ALA A 737 5.56 -35.45 -84.43
C ALA A 737 5.39 -34.52 -83.22
N THR A 738 4.21 -33.93 -83.05
CA THR A 738 3.88 -33.05 -81.92
C THR A 738 3.85 -33.82 -80.61
N TRP A 739 3.25 -35.02 -80.61
CA TRP A 739 3.23 -35.91 -79.45
C TRP A 739 4.64 -36.29 -79.00
N LEU A 740 5.53 -36.61 -79.94
CA LEU A 740 6.91 -36.93 -79.59
C LEU A 740 7.72 -35.72 -79.11
N ASN A 741 7.39 -34.50 -79.55
CA ASN A 741 7.93 -33.29 -78.93
C ASN A 741 7.48 -33.18 -77.46
N TYR A 742 6.19 -33.42 -77.19
CA TYR A 742 5.63 -33.38 -75.84
C TYR A 742 6.29 -34.42 -74.91
N LEU A 743 6.41 -35.68 -75.36
CA LEU A 743 7.08 -36.74 -74.60
C LEU A 743 8.58 -36.48 -74.38
N ALA A 744 9.22 -35.70 -75.26
CA ALA A 744 10.60 -35.27 -75.08
C ALA A 744 10.78 -34.12 -74.08
N GLY A 745 9.69 -33.62 -73.50
CA GLY A 745 9.69 -32.48 -72.59
C GLY A 745 9.73 -31.12 -73.30
N ASN A 746 9.42 -31.05 -74.60
CA ASN A 746 9.27 -29.77 -75.27
C ASN A 746 7.85 -29.21 -74.99
N PRO A 747 7.72 -27.92 -74.65
CA PRO A 747 6.43 -27.33 -74.29
C PRO A 747 5.52 -27.20 -75.51
N ILE A 748 4.26 -27.61 -75.35
CA ILE A 748 3.21 -27.49 -76.38
C ILE A 748 2.18 -26.39 -76.06
N GLY A 749 2.39 -25.63 -74.98
CA GLY A 749 1.51 -24.54 -74.54
C GLY A 749 0.22 -25.01 -73.87
N ASP A 750 -0.55 -24.05 -73.36
CA ASP A 750 -1.85 -24.26 -72.71
C ASP A 750 -2.94 -24.56 -73.74
N ALA A 751 -3.78 -25.58 -73.50
CA ALA A 751 -4.94 -25.91 -74.33
C ALA A 751 -5.97 -24.76 -74.45
N THR A 752 -6.01 -23.85 -73.48
CA THR A 752 -6.90 -22.68 -73.51
C THR A 752 -6.43 -21.58 -74.45
N ASP A 753 -5.14 -21.55 -74.82
CA ASP A 753 -4.63 -20.64 -75.85
C ASP A 753 -5.11 -21.10 -77.23
N PRO A 754 -5.90 -20.29 -77.95
CA PRO A 754 -6.44 -20.66 -79.26
C PRO A 754 -5.37 -20.91 -80.33
N ASN A 755 -4.11 -20.54 -80.07
CA ASN A 755 -2.98 -20.70 -80.99
C ASN A 755 -1.90 -21.67 -80.48
N SER A 756 -2.12 -22.39 -79.38
CA SER A 756 -1.12 -23.34 -78.86
C SER A 756 -1.07 -24.64 -79.68
N PRO A 757 0.11 -25.27 -79.81
CA PRO A 757 0.27 -26.61 -80.33
C PRO A 757 -0.62 -27.63 -79.62
N HIS A 758 -0.84 -27.50 -78.31
CA HIS A 758 -1.74 -28.34 -77.52
C HIS A 758 -3.16 -28.31 -78.08
N LYS A 759 -3.75 -27.11 -78.20
CA LYS A 759 -5.09 -26.96 -78.77
C LYS A 759 -5.18 -27.52 -80.18
N TYR A 760 -4.15 -27.32 -81.03
CA TYR A 760 -4.16 -27.88 -82.38
C TYR A 760 -3.95 -29.40 -82.40
N LEU A 761 -3.28 -29.96 -81.39
CA LEU A 761 -3.16 -31.40 -81.20
C LEU A 761 -4.51 -32.00 -80.80
N ASP A 762 -5.25 -31.40 -79.88
CA ASP A 762 -6.62 -31.82 -79.52
C ASP A 762 -7.53 -31.78 -80.76
N GLN A 763 -7.48 -30.69 -81.52
CA GLN A 763 -8.21 -30.60 -82.79
C GLN A 763 -7.79 -31.67 -83.80
N ALA A 764 -6.53 -32.10 -83.79
CA ALA A 764 -6.06 -33.20 -84.64
C ALA A 764 -6.60 -34.56 -84.16
N ILE A 765 -6.65 -34.79 -82.85
CA ILE A 765 -7.23 -35.98 -82.21
C ILE A 765 -8.70 -36.09 -82.60
N ASP A 766 -9.50 -35.07 -82.31
CA ASP A 766 -10.93 -34.99 -82.69
C ASP A 766 -11.13 -35.30 -84.19
N TRP A 767 -10.35 -34.64 -85.04
CA TRP A 767 -10.47 -34.78 -86.49
C TRP A 767 -10.13 -36.20 -86.96
N LEU A 768 -9.10 -36.83 -86.36
CA LEU A 768 -8.68 -38.20 -86.67
C LEU A 768 -9.69 -39.24 -86.16
N GLN A 769 -10.26 -39.03 -84.98
CA GLN A 769 -11.30 -39.90 -84.42
C GLN A 769 -12.54 -39.94 -85.33
N VAL A 770 -13.07 -38.77 -85.72
CA VAL A 770 -14.23 -38.67 -86.62
C VAL A 770 -13.93 -39.33 -87.96
N THR A 771 -12.77 -39.05 -88.55
CA THR A 771 -12.42 -39.56 -89.89
C THR A 771 -12.00 -41.04 -89.91
N ASN A 772 -11.77 -41.64 -88.74
CA ASN A 772 -11.57 -43.08 -88.57
C ASN A 772 -12.84 -43.85 -88.18
N GLY A 773 -14.00 -43.18 -88.15
CA GLY A 773 -15.30 -43.82 -87.96
C GLY A 773 -15.93 -43.61 -86.59
N GLY A 774 -15.28 -42.83 -85.72
CA GLY A 774 -15.84 -42.31 -84.48
C GLY A 774 -16.78 -41.13 -84.69
N THR A 775 -16.98 -40.35 -83.63
CA THR A 775 -17.83 -39.15 -83.60
C THR A 775 -17.11 -38.01 -82.89
N SER A 776 -17.59 -36.77 -82.99
CA SER A 776 -17.02 -35.60 -82.29
C SER A 776 -17.20 -35.61 -80.76
N SER A 777 -17.64 -36.74 -80.20
CA SER A 777 -17.73 -36.98 -78.76
C SER A 777 -17.09 -38.30 -78.37
N SER A 778 -16.35 -38.92 -79.30
CA SER A 778 -15.47 -40.03 -78.95
C SER A 778 -14.41 -39.48 -77.99
N GLN A 779 -14.03 -40.28 -77.00
CA GLN A 779 -12.90 -39.97 -76.10
C GLN A 779 -11.70 -40.90 -76.38
N PHE A 780 -11.88 -41.85 -77.30
CA PHE A 780 -10.89 -42.83 -77.71
C PHE A 780 -11.28 -43.42 -79.08
N GLU A 781 -10.35 -43.46 -80.04
CA GLU A 781 -10.46 -44.26 -81.27
C GLU A 781 -9.09 -44.83 -81.68
N ASP A 782 -9.09 -45.92 -82.44
CA ASP A 782 -7.88 -46.55 -82.98
C ASP A 782 -7.60 -46.21 -84.45
N TRP A 783 -6.32 -46.17 -84.81
CA TRP A 783 -5.90 -45.98 -86.20
C TRP A 783 -6.25 -47.17 -87.09
N GLY A 784 -6.85 -46.89 -88.26
CA GLY A 784 -7.08 -47.89 -89.32
C GLY A 784 -8.55 -48.10 -89.69
N GLY A 785 -9.48 -47.43 -88.99
CA GLY A 785 -10.88 -47.34 -89.37
C GLY A 785 -11.15 -46.34 -90.52
N GLY A 786 -12.44 -46.07 -90.79
CA GLY A 786 -12.88 -45.00 -91.71
C GLY A 786 -12.57 -45.19 -93.20
N SER A 787 -12.92 -44.19 -94.01
CA SER A 787 -12.64 -44.13 -95.46
C SER A 787 -11.63 -43.02 -95.77
N ALA A 788 -10.86 -43.19 -96.85
CA ALA A 788 -9.86 -42.21 -97.24
C ALA A 788 -10.43 -40.80 -97.46
N VAL A 789 -9.83 -39.81 -96.80
CA VAL A 789 -10.22 -38.40 -96.90
C VAL A 789 -9.33 -37.72 -97.93
N LYS A 790 -9.94 -37.18 -98.99
CA LYS A 790 -9.16 -36.53 -100.07
C LYS A 790 -8.96 -35.05 -99.78
N ALA A 791 -7.87 -34.47 -100.27
CA ALA A 791 -7.57 -33.05 -100.09
C ALA A 791 -8.62 -32.06 -100.65
N ASN A 792 -9.61 -32.54 -101.41
CA ASN A 792 -10.72 -31.73 -101.92
C ASN A 792 -12.04 -31.93 -101.16
N THR A 793 -12.06 -32.66 -100.04
CA THR A 793 -13.25 -32.80 -99.18
C THR A 793 -13.45 -31.56 -98.31
N ALA A 794 -14.66 -31.41 -97.76
CA ALA A 794 -14.97 -30.33 -96.84
C ALA A 794 -14.25 -30.53 -95.51
N ALA A 795 -14.17 -31.79 -95.01
CA ALA A 795 -13.38 -32.14 -93.83
C ALA A 795 -11.93 -31.61 -93.88
N TRP A 796 -11.28 -31.67 -95.04
CA TRP A 796 -9.91 -31.18 -95.20
C TRP A 796 -9.81 -29.67 -95.44
N SER A 797 -10.76 -29.05 -96.14
CA SER A 797 -10.61 -27.67 -96.65
C SER A 797 -11.43 -26.61 -95.91
N THR A 798 -12.49 -27.00 -95.21
CA THR A 798 -13.43 -26.08 -94.54
C THR A 798 -13.79 -26.46 -93.11
N GLY A 799 -13.48 -27.67 -92.64
CA GLY A 799 -13.82 -28.16 -91.30
C GLY A 799 -14.87 -29.27 -91.32
N LEU A 800 -14.99 -30.01 -90.22
CA LEU A 800 -15.91 -31.15 -90.09
C LEU A 800 -17.37 -30.72 -89.95
N ASP A 801 -17.63 -29.52 -89.41
CA ASP A 801 -18.96 -28.88 -89.31
C ASP A 801 -19.77 -28.90 -90.62
N ALA A 802 -19.09 -28.86 -91.77
CA ALA A 802 -19.71 -28.78 -93.09
C ALA A 802 -20.21 -30.12 -93.64
N GLU A 803 -19.91 -31.27 -93.01
CA GLU A 803 -20.26 -32.62 -93.53
C GLU A 803 -21.56 -33.25 -92.94
N SER A 804 -22.20 -32.64 -91.94
CA SER A 804 -23.51 -33.03 -91.33
C SER A 804 -23.57 -34.33 -90.48
N ALA A 805 -24.14 -34.15 -89.28
CA ALA A 805 -24.77 -35.06 -88.30
C ALA A 805 -23.90 -35.82 -87.27
N THR A 806 -22.58 -35.77 -87.36
CA THR A 806 -21.65 -36.26 -86.31
C THR A 806 -20.54 -35.26 -85.99
N ALA A 807 -20.69 -34.01 -86.44
CA ALA A 807 -19.64 -33.00 -86.47
C ALA A 807 -19.67 -32.11 -85.22
N GLY A 808 -18.52 -31.96 -84.58
CA GLY A 808 -18.26 -30.88 -83.64
C GLY A 808 -17.57 -29.75 -84.37
N SER A 809 -17.18 -28.71 -83.62
CA SER A 809 -16.62 -27.47 -84.16
C SER A 809 -15.15 -27.60 -84.57
N GLU A 810 -14.78 -28.73 -85.18
CA GLU A 810 -13.40 -29.01 -85.54
C GLU A 810 -12.92 -28.20 -86.74
N LEU A 811 -11.71 -27.67 -86.62
CA LEU A 811 -11.04 -26.92 -87.68
C LEU A 811 -10.81 -27.77 -88.96
N ALA A 812 -10.58 -27.08 -90.07
CA ALA A 812 -10.21 -27.73 -91.33
C ALA A 812 -8.88 -28.48 -91.19
N GLY A 813 -8.83 -29.74 -91.66
CA GLY A 813 -7.62 -30.56 -91.52
C GLY A 813 -6.37 -29.92 -92.15
N ASN A 814 -6.50 -29.11 -93.20
CA ASN A 814 -5.39 -28.38 -93.79
C ASN A 814 -4.85 -27.24 -92.90
N LEU A 815 -5.71 -26.62 -92.09
CA LEU A 815 -5.31 -25.60 -91.12
C LEU A 815 -4.57 -26.27 -89.96
N ILE A 816 -5.13 -27.33 -89.39
CA ILE A 816 -4.48 -28.08 -88.30
C ILE A 816 -3.11 -28.59 -88.74
N HIS A 817 -3.01 -29.15 -89.95
CA HIS A 817 -1.74 -29.53 -90.56
C HIS A 817 -0.75 -28.37 -90.64
N GLN A 818 -1.17 -27.20 -91.12
CA GLN A 818 -0.30 -26.03 -91.24
C GLN A 818 0.29 -25.61 -89.89
N GLU A 819 -0.52 -25.60 -88.84
CA GLU A 819 -0.11 -25.14 -87.51
C GLU A 819 0.84 -26.13 -86.83
N LEU A 820 0.49 -27.42 -86.83
CA LEU A 820 1.34 -28.46 -86.23
C LEU A 820 2.62 -28.71 -87.03
N ASP A 821 2.58 -28.73 -88.37
CA ASP A 821 3.78 -28.83 -89.21
C ASP A 821 4.72 -27.65 -88.97
N PHE A 822 4.18 -26.43 -88.84
CA PHE A 822 4.98 -25.25 -88.57
C PHE A 822 5.61 -25.30 -87.17
N TYR A 823 4.85 -25.71 -86.13
CA TYR A 823 5.38 -25.95 -84.78
C TYR A 823 6.49 -27.00 -84.78
N ASN A 824 6.25 -28.16 -85.37
CA ASN A 824 7.23 -29.25 -85.42
C ASN A 824 8.48 -28.86 -86.22
N ASN A 825 8.46 -27.84 -87.07
CA ASN A 825 9.62 -27.39 -87.83
C ASN A 825 10.33 -26.14 -87.30
N THR A 826 9.62 -25.29 -86.55
CA THR A 826 10.10 -23.96 -86.13
C THR A 826 10.01 -23.70 -84.63
N GLY A 827 9.17 -24.43 -83.90
CA GLY A 827 8.97 -24.29 -82.46
C GLY A 827 7.86 -23.30 -82.07
N MET A 828 7.12 -22.81 -83.05
CA MET A 828 5.97 -21.90 -82.90
C MET A 828 4.89 -22.32 -83.88
N THR A 829 3.61 -22.00 -83.63
CA THR A 829 2.52 -22.17 -84.61
C THR A 829 2.57 -21.09 -85.69
N PHE A 830 1.95 -21.32 -86.85
CA PHE A 830 2.00 -20.38 -87.97
C PHE A 830 1.22 -19.10 -87.66
N GLU A 831 0.03 -19.20 -87.06
CA GLU A 831 -0.70 -18.03 -86.56
C GLU A 831 0.09 -17.29 -85.47
N GLY A 832 0.77 -18.02 -84.57
CA GLY A 832 1.69 -17.45 -83.59
C GLY A 832 2.82 -16.64 -84.24
N ALA A 833 3.36 -17.12 -85.35
CA ALA A 833 4.39 -16.41 -86.13
C ALA A 833 3.89 -15.12 -86.77
N ILE A 834 2.64 -15.13 -87.25
CA ILE A 834 1.99 -13.95 -87.83
C ILE A 834 1.82 -12.89 -86.74
N LEU A 835 1.25 -13.26 -85.58
CA LEU A 835 1.11 -12.32 -84.47
C LEU A 835 2.47 -11.79 -84.00
N HIS A 836 3.52 -12.61 -83.99
CA HIS A 836 4.86 -12.17 -83.64
C HIS A 836 5.38 -11.03 -84.53
N ILE A 837 5.22 -11.14 -85.86
CA ILE A 837 5.66 -10.11 -86.81
C ILE A 837 4.90 -8.80 -86.56
N TYR A 838 3.60 -8.86 -86.29
CA TYR A 838 2.80 -7.65 -86.03
C TYR A 838 3.01 -7.06 -84.63
N ALA A 839 3.46 -7.84 -83.65
CA ALA A 839 3.74 -7.37 -82.29
C ALA A 839 5.11 -6.67 -82.15
N ASN A 840 6.11 -7.02 -82.97
CA ASN A 840 7.45 -6.43 -82.92
C ASN A 840 7.66 -5.24 -83.88
N ASP A 841 6.82 -5.10 -84.90
CA ASP A 841 6.79 -3.92 -85.76
C ASP A 841 5.88 -2.87 -85.15
N GLY A 842 6.34 -2.19 -84.08
CA GLY A 842 5.59 -1.19 -83.32
C GLY A 842 4.68 -0.29 -84.17
N GLY A 843 3.41 -0.70 -84.27
CA GLY A 843 2.32 0.03 -84.91
C GLY A 843 1.77 1.12 -84.01
#